data_AF-A0A9D7U248-F1
#
_entry.id   AF-A0A9D7U248-F1
#
_cell.length_a   1.000
_cell.length_b   1.000
_cell.length_c   1.000
_cell.angle_alpha   90.00
_cell.angle_beta   90.00
_cell.angle_gamma   90.00
#
_symmetry.space_group_name_H-M   'P 1'
#
loop_
_entity.id
_entity.type
_entity.pdbx_description
1 polymer ?
#
loop_
_entity_poly.entity_id
_entity_poly.type
_entity_poly.pdbx_seq_one_letter_code
_entity_poly.pdbx_strand_id
1 'polypeptide(L)'
;MTHKYFHPEKFLIFFILIFFNLISPTFAQFDRYWDGGGGADKDWNNPLNWDGNTLPQPSQRVNCSGDTIDISGVSVANCINFYYVFLRIKEGGELKLGYGVATPPDTTISLKNSLAYNFGKVKIIGGEDPININLKNSFWINGKASGDADSLVIENFQISGIYQSSIVVDPTSVFTNLKTGVVKIKDHYGSLVENNNRIINNGSMMFENTKGGFVNNDTLQNTGKIRFLTTNTNDCLINNGFFSNTDSLVFNHCILTHIRNLGFFINNPAGNIISGVGSGAGTKGIWNTGRFENQGKIRMDSVGYIFLQNDNYFLNQNEIKNLKSGIIINTDTLRNLGILTMNEVLDSTFISNKGFLENSGTILLNHGKASGIKNYGYLLNNPSGVIQTDSLHPNDSVSPIGIFNKKKIRNLGNITVGYTFGTAILNNAPNDSIINYGTLTANWFGINGLINENSRVFNGNTGILNIYGTGNFDLSNTQNFGFQNKTGSWLESQGSMNIWKMTGVAIKNENATIKLNGLVQIDSSLQESIHNATGKIFLQPAANLKITRHLYINRDIIKNEDFMQNEGIVEIGTDLPSDAPNQFAIRNLDSLINLGQIRVYKARDINGIQNTNYMSNSGSIDLRKSLRYGIQNSGRFNNQPNAIITIDSMDYSGLHLAAISTTTKFENRGIVTLKHLTQSGLQNLNNTQGFDNYGQLRVFRHVQLGLINTGNASLFDNKSTGLVWIDSSATQSVFRGEGLYLDQASSFINNNLVKIKTTLSSPIQFFNNAAYTNNDSTILFNGLNGYVFSNQNANFQNNNNAYLELNGNNSTVGAQFHINQTFTNNGRIRMQDFTKRAMYMQANFTNSTTGKLHFKNGSSKTEYAIESDFGIVNNGEITTENVRLGIVFFNGSLYNTGLFDFSGVDSMAIYSYSPDSVANSVCGKMILNGKLFMSDFRNRGYADLRFTGISNIANSGLFINNGIMVDRYNSLADEGIFRPGATVKDITNNGIFLESFLGPLSNGIKETANIVAGASAPSVAGNWYLDPALTQLAGTYSTGYFLPNSLANAATNFYFTANFPGCPKVIEVPHIQNPVCRPKEFIFNNFLGDNNWTKHQNWSTGRQPDYCDKVLMLNSNLKLTVPAGYKIKANSIDTNAFPFGFVLDIQNGAVADFPNNR
;
A
#
# COMPACT_ATOMS: atom_id res chain seq x y z
N MET A 1 79.11 -33.65 91.95
CA MET A 1 79.73 -34.96 92.26
C MET A 1 79.71 -35.82 91.01
N THR A 2 80.56 -36.85 90.90
CA THR A 2 80.49 -38.00 89.96
C THR A 2 80.44 -37.69 88.43
N HIS A 3 81.42 -38.09 87.60
CA HIS A 3 81.71 -39.45 87.10
C HIS A 3 80.70 -39.95 86.02
N LYS A 4 81.05 -40.74 84.98
CA LYS A 4 82.32 -41.43 84.62
C LYS A 4 82.32 -41.88 83.12
N TYR A 5 83.50 -41.81 82.44
CA TYR A 5 84.09 -42.85 81.52
C TYR A 5 83.33 -43.22 80.19
N PHE A 6 83.80 -43.98 79.18
CA PHE A 6 85.10 -44.48 78.61
C PHE A 6 84.84 -45.15 77.21
N HIS A 7 85.77 -45.43 76.27
CA HIS A 7 87.16 -44.96 76.02
C HIS A 7 87.56 -45.00 74.48
N PRO A 8 88.42 -45.85 73.84
CA PRO A 8 89.00 -45.54 72.50
C PRO A 8 88.79 -46.65 71.42
N GLU A 9 89.16 -46.52 70.13
CA GLU A 9 90.44 -46.29 69.41
C GLU A 9 90.13 -45.98 67.91
N LYS A 10 90.99 -45.73 66.88
CA LYS A 10 92.44 -45.56 66.55
C LYS A 10 92.46 -44.93 65.10
N PHE A 11 93.49 -44.33 64.49
CA PHE A 11 94.85 -43.90 64.85
C PHE A 11 95.36 -42.80 63.86
N LEU A 12 96.48 -42.13 64.18
CA LEU A 12 97.42 -41.37 63.32
C LEU A 12 97.01 -40.92 61.88
N ILE A 13 96.24 -39.84 61.75
CA ILE A 13 96.36 -38.75 60.73
C ILE A 13 95.52 -37.55 61.23
N PHE A 14 95.88 -36.98 62.38
CA PHE A 14 95.02 -36.01 63.09
C PHE A 14 95.77 -34.92 63.88
N PHE A 15 97.06 -34.72 63.63
CA PHE A 15 97.92 -33.84 64.45
C PHE A 15 98.44 -32.58 63.72
N ILE A 16 97.96 -32.32 62.50
CA ILE A 16 98.32 -31.14 61.68
C ILE A 16 97.07 -30.34 61.22
N LEU A 17 95.85 -30.81 61.52
CA LEU A 17 94.60 -30.31 60.93
C LEU A 17 93.61 -29.60 61.88
N ILE A 18 93.87 -29.55 63.19
CA ILE A 18 93.01 -28.84 64.17
C ILE A 18 93.85 -27.95 65.11
N PHE A 19 94.72 -27.11 64.55
CA PHE A 19 95.36 -26.02 65.32
C PHE A 19 95.57 -24.71 64.54
N PHE A 20 95.06 -24.58 63.32
CA PHE A 20 95.11 -23.35 62.50
C PHE A 20 93.73 -22.74 62.19
N ASN A 21 92.66 -23.18 62.86
CA ASN A 21 91.29 -22.66 62.73
C ASN A 21 90.77 -21.97 64.02
N LEU A 22 91.66 -21.59 64.94
CA LEU A 22 91.31 -20.87 66.19
C LEU A 22 92.05 -19.53 66.36
N ILE A 23 92.84 -19.12 65.37
CA ILE A 23 93.19 -17.70 65.16
C ILE A 23 92.96 -17.37 63.68
N SER A 24 91.71 -17.54 63.23
CA SER A 24 91.18 -16.55 62.31
C SER A 24 91.28 -15.22 63.04
N PRO A 25 91.87 -14.15 62.47
CA PRO A 25 91.54 -12.83 62.95
C PRO A 25 90.02 -12.71 62.82
N THR A 26 89.34 -12.55 63.95
CA THR A 26 88.14 -11.74 63.99
C THR A 26 88.57 -10.33 63.63
N PHE A 27 88.71 -10.10 62.31
CA PHE A 27 88.46 -8.81 61.72
C PHE A 27 87.00 -8.49 62.07
N ALA A 28 86.80 -7.95 63.27
CA ALA A 28 85.66 -7.11 63.52
C ALA A 28 85.57 -6.17 62.33
N GLN A 29 84.40 -6.08 61.71
CA GLN A 29 84.18 -5.01 60.76
C GLN A 29 84.34 -3.72 61.54
N PHE A 30 85.51 -3.09 61.37
CA PHE A 30 85.75 -1.74 61.84
C PHE A 30 84.83 -0.86 61.01
N ASP A 31 83.62 -0.65 61.54
CA ASP A 31 82.71 0.41 61.13
C ASP A 31 83.56 1.70 61.10
N ARG A 32 83.81 2.22 59.90
CA ARG A 32 84.56 3.47 59.71
C ARG A 32 83.60 4.64 59.80
N TYR A 33 83.92 5.58 60.67
CA TYR A 33 83.13 6.77 60.91
C TYR A 33 83.71 7.96 60.14
N TRP A 34 82.84 8.66 59.42
CA TRP A 34 83.19 10.00 58.92
C TRP A 34 83.19 10.96 60.11
N ASP A 35 84.38 11.36 60.55
CA ASP A 35 84.56 12.44 61.52
C ASP A 35 84.70 13.82 60.84
N GLY A 36 84.88 13.82 59.51
CA GLY A 36 84.97 15.01 58.68
C GLY A 36 86.29 15.76 58.75
N GLY A 37 87.23 15.29 59.56
CA GLY A 37 88.61 15.78 59.62
C GLY A 37 88.79 17.20 60.15
N GLY A 38 90.05 17.51 60.51
CA GLY A 38 90.52 18.89 60.72
C GLY A 38 90.93 19.60 59.42
N GLY A 39 90.56 19.05 58.26
CA GLY A 39 90.98 19.50 56.94
C GLY A 39 90.18 20.68 56.38
N ALA A 40 90.72 21.29 55.32
CA ALA A 40 90.06 22.38 54.59
C ALA A 40 89.15 21.89 53.44
N ASP A 41 89.18 20.59 53.12
CA ASP A 41 88.28 19.94 52.18
C ASP A 41 87.40 18.89 52.89
N LYS A 42 86.40 18.40 52.16
CA LYS A 42 85.45 17.38 52.62
C LYS A 42 85.42 16.18 51.67
N ASP A 43 86.53 15.86 51.02
CA ASP A 43 86.54 14.78 50.01
C ASP A 43 86.57 13.39 50.65
N TRP A 44 85.75 12.47 50.12
CA TRP A 44 85.71 11.05 50.49
C TRP A 44 87.08 10.41 50.34
N ASN A 45 87.84 10.83 49.33
CA ASN A 45 89.14 10.25 48.99
C ASN A 45 90.31 10.94 49.74
N ASN A 46 90.02 11.87 50.66
CA ASN A 46 90.99 12.38 51.62
C ASN A 46 90.98 11.48 52.88
N PRO A 47 92.08 10.79 53.20
CA PRO A 47 92.14 9.91 54.39
C PRO A 47 91.96 10.65 55.71
N LEU A 48 92.18 11.97 55.78
CA LEU A 48 92.08 12.78 57.00
C LEU A 48 90.64 13.07 57.44
N ASN A 49 89.63 12.72 56.64
CA ASN A 49 88.22 12.94 56.95
C ASN A 49 87.52 11.70 57.58
N TRP A 50 88.34 10.71 57.95
CA TRP A 50 87.92 9.40 58.47
C TRP A 50 88.58 9.10 59.80
N ASP A 51 87.84 8.44 60.69
CA ASP A 51 88.28 8.00 62.00
C ASP A 51 89.60 7.20 61.95
N GLY A 52 90.70 7.79 62.41
CA GLY A 52 92.02 7.15 62.31
C GLY A 52 92.76 7.40 60.99
N ASN A 53 92.47 8.51 60.30
CA ASN A 53 93.30 9.12 59.24
C ASN A 53 93.69 8.17 58.08
N THR A 54 92.78 7.27 57.68
CA THR A 54 92.97 6.28 56.62
C THR A 54 91.66 6.07 55.85
N LEU A 55 91.72 5.82 54.54
CA LEU A 55 90.52 5.55 53.74
C LEU A 55 89.82 4.25 54.16
N PRO A 56 88.48 4.16 54.05
CA PRO A 56 87.75 2.90 54.23
C PRO A 56 88.21 1.84 53.22
N GLN A 57 88.49 0.63 53.68
CA GLN A 57 88.71 -0.51 52.80
C GLN A 57 87.36 -1.08 52.33
N PRO A 58 87.27 -1.69 51.13
CA PRO A 58 86.01 -2.17 50.58
C PRO A 58 85.19 -3.09 51.50
N SER A 59 85.86 -3.89 52.34
CA SER A 59 85.26 -4.82 53.31
C SER A 59 84.62 -4.17 54.54
N GLN A 60 84.88 -2.89 54.80
CA GLN A 60 84.40 -2.17 55.98
C GLN A 60 82.97 -1.64 55.76
N ARG A 61 82.18 -1.60 56.83
CA ARG A 61 80.96 -0.78 56.88
C ARG A 61 81.36 0.66 57.10
N VAL A 62 80.64 1.59 56.49
CA VAL A 62 80.88 3.03 56.62
C VAL A 62 79.66 3.70 57.23
N ASN A 63 79.86 4.46 58.31
CA ASN A 63 78.82 5.23 58.98
C ASN A 63 79.16 6.71 58.90
N CYS A 64 78.39 7.45 58.12
CA CYS A 64 78.58 8.90 57.94
C CYS A 64 77.47 9.65 58.68
N SER A 65 77.82 10.71 59.44
CA SER A 65 76.81 11.52 60.10
C SER A 65 77.14 13.00 60.27
N GLY A 66 76.15 13.86 60.01
CA GLY A 66 76.13 15.27 60.46
C GLY A 66 76.99 16.28 59.67
N ASP A 67 77.60 15.90 58.55
CA ASP A 67 78.58 16.73 57.81
C ASP A 67 78.34 16.71 56.29
N THR A 68 79.08 17.53 55.54
CA THR A 68 79.17 17.50 54.08
C THR A 68 80.23 16.49 53.63
N ILE A 69 79.95 15.71 52.57
CA ILE A 69 80.84 14.70 52.01
C ILE A 69 80.88 14.86 50.49
N ASP A 70 82.04 15.22 49.95
CA ASP A 70 82.29 15.32 48.52
C ASP A 70 82.83 14.02 47.95
N ILE A 71 82.34 13.55 46.79
CA ILE A 71 82.96 12.42 46.06
C ILE A 71 83.49 12.93 44.73
N SER A 72 84.82 13.06 44.61
CA SER A 72 85.52 13.54 43.41
C SER A 72 86.04 12.43 42.48
N GLY A 73 86.20 11.20 43.00
CA GLY A 73 86.84 10.09 42.29
C GLY A 73 86.02 8.80 42.31
N VAL A 74 86.67 7.67 42.00
CA VAL A 74 86.06 6.35 42.06
C VAL A 74 86.21 5.78 43.47
N SER A 75 85.11 5.66 44.20
CA SER A 75 85.10 5.22 45.60
C SER A 75 84.26 3.93 45.77
N VAL A 76 84.76 2.93 46.51
CA VAL A 76 84.12 1.61 46.68
C VAL A 76 83.82 1.33 48.16
N ALA A 77 82.59 0.91 48.49
CA ALA A 77 82.23 0.44 49.84
C ALA A 77 81.16 -0.67 49.83
N ASN A 78 81.28 -1.65 50.74
CA ASN A 78 80.33 -2.77 50.90
C ASN A 78 78.96 -2.34 51.49
N CYS A 79 78.96 -1.45 52.49
CA CYS A 79 77.77 -1.08 53.25
C CYS A 79 77.92 0.35 53.76
N ILE A 80 76.95 1.25 53.50
CA ILE A 80 76.97 2.63 53.99
C ILE A 80 75.65 3.02 54.64
N ASN A 81 75.74 3.57 55.86
CA ASN A 81 74.66 4.35 56.45
C ASN A 81 75.03 5.84 56.47
N PHE A 82 74.14 6.68 55.94
CA PHE A 82 74.24 8.14 55.99
C PHE A 82 73.13 8.69 56.88
N TYR A 83 73.49 9.44 57.94
CA TYR A 83 72.58 10.04 58.91
C TYR A 83 72.78 11.56 59.00
N TYR A 84 71.86 12.37 58.49
CA TYR A 84 72.01 13.84 58.46
C TYR A 84 73.24 14.35 57.66
N VAL A 85 73.58 13.68 56.56
CA VAL A 85 74.78 13.99 55.74
C VAL A 85 74.42 14.76 54.47
N PHE A 86 75.16 15.81 54.12
CA PHE A 86 75.07 16.45 52.80
C PHE A 86 76.06 15.77 51.83
N LEU A 87 75.60 14.78 51.07
CA LEU A 87 76.45 14.04 50.13
C LEU A 87 76.48 14.77 48.77
N ARG A 88 77.67 15.04 48.21
CA ARG A 88 77.84 15.70 46.92
C ARG A 88 78.84 14.95 46.04
N ILE A 89 78.34 14.10 45.16
CA ILE A 89 79.16 13.51 44.09
C ILE A 89 79.41 14.60 43.05
N LYS A 90 80.68 14.91 42.78
CA LYS A 90 81.12 15.95 41.84
C LYS A 90 81.09 15.44 40.39
N GLU A 91 81.13 16.38 39.45
CA GLU A 91 81.32 16.07 38.03
C GLU A 91 82.62 15.27 37.81
N GLY A 92 82.50 14.12 37.15
CA GLY A 92 83.60 13.15 36.99
C GLY A 92 83.75 12.11 38.11
N GLY A 93 83.12 12.30 39.28
CA GLY A 93 83.14 11.34 40.38
C GLY A 93 82.27 10.10 40.11
N GLU A 94 82.61 8.96 40.73
CA GLU A 94 81.86 7.70 40.61
C GLU A 94 81.78 6.97 41.96
N LEU A 95 80.61 7.02 42.61
CA LEU A 95 80.34 6.21 43.79
C LEU A 95 79.95 4.79 43.36
N LYS A 96 80.82 3.83 43.63
CA LYS A 96 80.58 2.39 43.44
C LYS A 96 80.16 1.75 44.77
N LEU A 97 78.95 1.22 44.81
CA LEU A 97 78.46 0.41 45.93
C LEU A 97 78.42 -1.04 45.45
N GLY A 98 79.24 -1.91 46.04
CA GLY A 98 79.46 -3.24 45.48
C GLY A 98 80.17 -4.18 46.44
N TYR A 99 79.98 -5.48 46.22
CA TYR A 99 80.28 -6.54 47.20
C TYR A 99 81.68 -7.14 47.05
N GLY A 100 82.48 -7.03 48.12
CA GLY A 100 83.66 -7.86 48.36
C GLY A 100 83.28 -9.22 48.95
N VAL A 101 83.74 -10.31 48.32
CA VAL A 101 83.40 -11.70 48.67
C VAL A 101 83.84 -12.12 50.09
N ALA A 102 82.90 -12.18 51.04
CA ALA A 102 82.68 -13.31 51.96
C ALA A 102 81.73 -12.99 53.14
N THR A 103 80.47 -13.46 53.06
CA THR A 103 79.52 -13.67 54.17
C THR A 103 78.96 -12.41 54.89
N PRO A 104 77.76 -12.48 55.50
CA PRO A 104 76.87 -11.31 55.66
C PRO A 104 77.00 -10.60 57.02
N PRO A 105 76.66 -9.30 57.10
CA PRO A 105 75.26 -8.95 57.43
C PRO A 105 74.68 -7.77 56.61
N ASP A 106 73.37 -7.83 56.34
CA ASP A 106 72.48 -6.75 55.88
C ASP A 106 73.15 -5.57 55.12
N THR A 107 73.36 -5.74 53.82
CA THR A 107 73.81 -4.69 52.89
C THR A 107 72.70 -3.68 52.59
N THR A 108 72.18 -3.06 53.64
CA THR A 108 71.23 -1.95 53.55
C THR A 108 71.99 -0.66 53.24
N ILE A 109 71.81 -0.13 52.03
CA ILE A 109 72.24 1.25 51.73
C ILE A 109 71.16 2.16 52.32
N SER A 110 71.45 2.77 53.47
CA SER A 110 70.46 3.58 54.20
C SER A 110 70.86 5.04 54.27
N LEU A 111 70.13 5.86 53.52
CA LEU A 111 70.19 7.32 53.60
C LEU A 111 69.00 7.78 54.45
N LYS A 112 69.28 8.33 55.63
CA LYS A 112 68.29 8.84 56.60
C LYS A 112 68.54 10.31 56.92
N ASN A 113 67.51 11.14 56.78
CA ASN A 113 67.51 12.60 57.07
C ASN A 113 68.67 13.39 56.44
N SER A 114 69.26 12.86 55.36
CA SER A 114 70.44 13.36 54.67
C SER A 114 70.05 14.25 53.48
N LEU A 115 71.00 14.67 52.64
CA LEU A 115 70.72 15.39 51.40
C LEU A 115 71.78 15.07 50.34
N ALA A 116 71.48 14.11 49.46
CA ALA A 116 72.40 13.70 48.41
C ALA A 116 72.17 14.43 47.08
N TYR A 117 73.13 15.27 46.70
CA TYR A 117 73.33 15.81 45.35
C TYR A 117 74.24 14.88 44.55
N ASN A 118 73.83 14.56 43.31
CA ASN A 118 74.67 13.82 42.38
C ASN A 118 74.88 14.64 41.10
N PHE A 119 76.14 15.01 40.84
CA PHE A 119 76.62 15.60 39.59
C PHE A 119 77.54 14.63 38.81
N GLY A 120 77.61 13.37 39.25
CA GLY A 120 78.44 12.32 38.66
C GLY A 120 77.71 10.98 38.61
N LYS A 121 78.45 9.89 38.73
CA LYS A 121 77.91 8.54 38.56
C LYS A 121 77.69 7.86 39.91
N VAL A 122 76.51 7.25 40.07
CA VAL A 122 76.26 6.26 41.12
C VAL A 122 76.06 4.93 40.44
N LYS A 123 76.92 3.96 40.77
CA LYS A 123 76.85 2.59 40.26
C LYS A 123 76.73 1.59 41.40
N ILE A 124 75.61 0.88 41.43
CA ILE A 124 75.34 -0.17 42.42
C ILE A 124 75.47 -1.53 41.72
N ILE A 125 76.36 -2.38 42.23
CA ILE A 125 76.72 -3.70 41.66
C ILE A 125 76.29 -4.77 42.67
N GLY A 126 75.42 -5.68 42.25
CA GLY A 126 74.90 -6.75 43.11
C GLY A 126 75.90 -7.88 43.33
N GLY A 127 75.90 -8.43 44.55
CA GLY A 127 76.26 -9.84 44.77
C GLY A 127 75.02 -10.73 44.58
N GLU A 128 75.17 -12.02 44.89
CA GLU A 128 74.07 -13.01 44.80
C GLU A 128 72.95 -12.78 45.83
N ASP A 129 73.25 -12.09 46.94
CA ASP A 129 72.35 -11.77 48.03
C ASP A 129 71.49 -10.50 47.79
N PRO A 130 70.29 -10.40 48.38
CA PRO A 130 69.37 -9.27 48.16
C PRO A 130 69.85 -7.95 48.77
N ILE A 131 70.05 -6.93 47.94
CA ILE A 131 70.39 -5.56 48.39
C ILE A 131 69.10 -4.74 48.56
N ASN A 132 68.85 -4.26 49.78
CA ASN A 132 67.75 -3.35 50.08
C ASN A 132 68.24 -1.89 50.12
N ILE A 133 67.85 -1.10 49.13
CA ILE A 133 68.13 0.34 49.06
C ILE A 133 66.98 1.08 49.76
N ASN A 134 67.25 1.74 50.88
CA ASN A 134 66.22 2.32 51.74
C ASN A 134 66.45 3.83 51.92
N LEU A 135 65.65 4.63 51.20
CA LEU A 135 65.82 6.08 51.07
C LEU A 135 64.75 6.82 51.90
N LYS A 136 65.13 7.32 53.08
CA LYS A 136 64.24 8.02 54.03
C LYS A 136 64.66 9.49 54.18
N ASN A 137 63.80 10.45 53.84
CA ASN A 137 64.07 11.90 53.98
C ASN A 137 65.34 12.44 53.27
N SER A 138 65.90 11.80 52.22
CA SER A 138 67.36 11.98 51.95
C SER A 138 67.91 12.29 50.55
N PHE A 139 67.14 12.29 49.46
CA PHE A 139 67.74 12.16 48.12
C PHE A 139 67.25 13.23 47.11
N TRP A 140 68.18 14.01 46.53
CA TRP A 140 67.84 15.19 45.71
C TRP A 140 68.82 15.42 44.55
N ILE A 141 68.68 14.63 43.47
CA ILE A 141 69.49 14.77 42.25
C ILE A 141 69.12 16.09 41.52
N ASN A 142 69.98 17.10 41.60
CA ASN A 142 69.82 18.38 40.92
C ASN A 142 70.91 18.59 39.86
N GLY A 143 70.91 17.73 38.82
CA GLY A 143 71.84 17.79 37.70
C GLY A 143 71.68 19.07 36.85
N LYS A 144 72.82 19.67 36.47
CA LYS A 144 72.87 20.89 35.64
C LYS A 144 74.07 20.91 34.69
N ALA A 145 74.74 19.76 34.50
CA ALA A 145 75.91 19.61 33.64
C ALA A 145 75.50 19.09 32.24
N SER A 146 76.39 19.19 31.26
CA SER A 146 76.14 18.84 29.86
C SER A 146 77.01 17.67 29.39
N GLY A 147 76.52 16.44 29.57
CA GLY A 147 77.16 15.20 29.12
C GLY A 147 76.64 13.99 29.89
N ASP A 148 77.19 12.79 29.62
CA ASP A 148 76.84 11.53 30.30
C ASP A 148 77.35 11.45 31.76
N ALA A 149 77.37 12.57 32.48
CA ALA A 149 77.80 12.68 33.87
C ALA A 149 76.64 12.39 34.84
N ASP A 150 75.51 13.07 34.69
CA ASP A 150 74.35 13.07 35.61
C ASP A 150 73.51 11.77 35.54
N SER A 151 74.07 10.61 35.88
CA SER A 151 73.40 9.30 35.73
C SER A 151 73.43 8.41 36.98
N LEU A 152 72.25 7.94 37.40
CA LEU A 152 72.06 6.88 38.39
C LEU A 152 71.87 5.57 37.65
N VAL A 153 72.88 4.70 37.66
CA VAL A 153 72.94 3.48 36.86
C VAL A 153 73.04 2.26 37.76
N ILE A 154 71.94 1.51 37.87
CA ILE A 154 71.92 0.24 38.62
C ILE A 154 72.17 -0.88 37.60
N GLU A 155 73.38 -1.41 37.64
CA GLU A 155 73.96 -2.28 36.62
C GLU A 155 74.53 -3.56 37.26
N ASN A 156 74.17 -4.71 36.69
CA ASN A 156 74.47 -6.03 37.25
C ASN A 156 73.91 -6.20 38.67
N PHE A 157 72.61 -5.92 38.82
CA PHE A 157 71.84 -6.44 39.94
C PHE A 157 71.56 -7.92 39.64
N GLN A 158 72.15 -8.85 40.41
CA GLN A 158 72.21 -10.29 40.06
C GLN A 158 71.86 -11.16 41.27
N ILE A 159 70.58 -11.25 41.59
CA ILE A 159 70.08 -12.08 42.69
C ILE A 159 70.15 -13.57 42.31
N SER A 160 70.71 -14.41 43.19
CA SER A 160 70.73 -15.88 43.09
C SER A 160 70.05 -16.51 44.31
N GLY A 161 68.80 -16.13 44.56
CA GLY A 161 68.09 -16.48 45.79
C GLY A 161 66.58 -16.35 45.71
N ILE A 162 65.88 -16.96 46.66
CA ILE A 162 64.40 -17.08 46.70
C ILE A 162 63.73 -15.86 47.36
N TYR A 163 64.48 -14.78 47.60
CA TYR A 163 64.06 -13.64 48.42
C TYR A 163 63.93 -12.35 47.59
N GLN A 164 62.83 -11.64 47.79
CA GLN A 164 62.52 -10.42 47.05
C GLN A 164 63.42 -9.26 47.50
N SER A 165 64.11 -8.63 46.54
CA SER A 165 64.72 -7.31 46.73
C SER A 165 63.79 -6.24 46.21
N SER A 166 63.68 -5.12 46.93
CA SER A 166 62.89 -3.96 46.48
C SER A 166 63.66 -2.66 46.68
N ILE A 167 63.53 -1.75 45.71
CA ILE A 167 63.93 -0.35 45.88
C ILE A 167 62.72 0.36 46.48
N VAL A 168 62.77 0.65 47.78
CA VAL A 168 61.67 1.26 48.52
C VAL A 168 61.93 2.75 48.71
N VAL A 169 61.14 3.57 48.05
CA VAL A 169 61.05 5.01 48.34
C VAL A 169 60.11 5.20 49.53
N ASP A 170 60.62 5.74 50.64
CA ASP A 170 59.83 5.97 51.86
C ASP A 170 58.76 7.06 51.63
N PRO A 171 57.56 6.97 52.28
CA PRO A 171 56.48 7.98 52.22
C PRO A 171 56.85 9.41 52.68
N THR A 172 58.12 9.69 52.96
CA THR A 172 58.66 11.04 53.20
C THR A 172 59.73 11.54 52.19
N SER A 173 60.27 10.68 51.31
CA SER A 173 61.30 11.04 50.31
C SER A 173 60.74 11.52 48.96
N VAL A 174 61.17 12.69 48.46
CA VAL A 174 60.69 13.29 47.19
C VAL A 174 61.76 13.29 46.08
N PHE A 175 61.56 12.48 45.05
CA PHE A 175 62.41 12.52 43.84
C PHE A 175 61.97 13.67 42.92
N THR A 176 62.87 14.61 42.64
CA THR A 176 62.60 15.76 41.75
C THR A 176 63.76 16.08 40.81
N ASN A 177 63.41 16.47 39.58
CA ASN A 177 64.26 17.25 38.64
C ASN A 177 65.42 16.54 37.91
N LEU A 178 65.23 15.29 37.48
CA LEU A 178 66.07 14.62 36.48
C LEU A 178 65.99 15.31 35.09
N LYS A 179 66.69 16.42 34.83
CA LYS A 179 66.56 17.15 33.54
C LYS A 179 67.28 16.53 32.35
N THR A 180 68.29 15.71 32.59
CA THR A 180 69.17 15.11 31.57
C THR A 180 69.45 13.63 31.82
N GLY A 181 69.40 13.20 33.09
CA GLY A 181 69.80 11.86 33.50
C GLY A 181 68.93 10.72 32.97
N VAL A 182 69.59 9.58 32.76
CA VAL A 182 68.95 8.28 32.54
C VAL A 182 69.02 7.48 33.85
N VAL A 183 67.87 7.17 34.45
CA VAL A 183 67.78 6.13 35.48
C VAL A 183 67.67 4.80 34.76
N LYS A 184 68.76 4.03 34.74
CA LYS A 184 68.77 2.70 34.13
C LYS A 184 68.79 1.62 35.20
N ILE A 185 67.86 0.68 35.11
CA ILE A 185 67.77 -0.51 35.95
C ILE A 185 67.85 -1.72 35.03
N LYS A 186 68.96 -2.48 35.12
CA LYS A 186 69.18 -3.70 34.36
C LYS A 186 69.42 -4.88 35.30
N ASP A 187 68.51 -5.86 35.23
CA ASP A 187 68.41 -7.04 36.09
C ASP A 187 68.13 -8.28 35.21
N HIS A 188 68.44 -9.48 35.67
CA HIS A 188 68.06 -10.74 35.03
C HIS A 188 67.08 -11.61 35.87
N TYR A 189 66.96 -11.37 37.19
CA TYR A 189 66.31 -12.30 38.13
C TYR A 189 65.58 -11.65 39.33
N GLY A 190 64.61 -10.75 39.11
CA GLY A 190 63.42 -10.66 40.00
C GLY A 190 62.96 -9.29 40.47
N SER A 191 63.70 -8.22 40.16
CA SER A 191 63.57 -6.93 40.85
C SER A 191 62.22 -6.24 40.62
N LEU A 192 61.62 -5.79 41.72
CA LEU A 192 60.41 -4.96 41.79
C LEU A 192 60.79 -3.54 42.22
N VAL A 193 60.25 -2.53 41.54
CA VAL A 193 60.47 -1.11 41.92
C VAL A 193 59.17 -0.56 42.48
N GLU A 194 59.16 -0.23 43.78
CA GLU A 194 57.96 0.26 44.48
C GLU A 194 58.08 1.74 44.85
N ASN A 195 57.24 2.56 44.23
CA ASN A 195 57.07 3.95 44.62
C ASN A 195 55.94 4.09 45.65
N ASN A 196 56.28 4.25 46.92
CA ASN A 196 55.32 4.51 48.01
C ASN A 196 55.16 6.02 48.33
N ASN A 197 55.58 6.91 47.42
CA ASN A 197 55.52 8.37 47.61
C ASN A 197 55.45 9.13 46.26
N ARG A 198 55.90 10.40 46.22
CA ARG A 198 55.96 11.25 45.04
C ARG A 198 57.29 11.18 44.29
N ILE A 199 57.24 10.62 43.08
CA ILE A 199 58.30 10.70 42.07
C ILE A 199 57.90 11.71 40.99
N ILE A 200 58.82 12.63 40.66
CA ILE A 200 58.71 13.51 39.50
C ILE A 200 59.87 13.23 38.53
N ASN A 201 59.61 12.44 37.48
CA ASN A 201 60.59 12.16 36.44
C ASN A 201 60.51 13.22 35.32
N ASN A 202 61.57 14.00 35.15
CA ASN A 202 61.71 14.96 34.06
C ASN A 202 62.63 14.44 32.93
N GLY A 203 63.20 13.23 33.08
CA GLY A 203 64.28 12.68 32.26
C GLY A 203 63.90 11.32 31.69
N SER A 204 64.86 10.40 31.50
CA SER A 204 64.53 9.05 31.02
C SER A 204 64.65 8.00 32.11
N MET A 205 63.63 7.15 32.26
CA MET A 205 63.72 5.93 33.07
C MET A 205 63.71 4.72 32.13
N MET A 206 64.60 3.77 32.34
CA MET A 206 64.76 2.59 31.49
C MET A 206 64.88 1.33 32.33
N PHE A 207 63.86 0.48 32.25
CA PHE A 207 63.84 -0.86 32.83
C PHE A 207 64.22 -1.85 31.72
N GLU A 208 65.27 -2.64 31.92
CA GLU A 208 65.77 -3.63 30.95
C GLU A 208 65.86 -5.02 31.61
N ASN A 209 65.24 -6.03 31.00
CA ASN A 209 65.23 -7.43 31.44
C ASN A 209 64.58 -7.73 32.82
N THR A 210 64.05 -6.73 33.53
CA THR A 210 63.44 -6.89 34.88
C THR A 210 62.28 -7.90 34.90
N LYS A 211 62.11 -8.63 36.00
CA LYS A 211 61.01 -9.61 36.20
C LYS A 211 59.90 -9.17 37.18
N GLY A 212 60.13 -8.15 38.02
CA GLY A 212 59.10 -7.66 38.97
C GLY A 212 58.22 -6.54 38.42
N GLY A 213 58.79 -5.62 37.62
CA GLY A 213 58.06 -4.48 37.05
C GLY A 213 58.06 -3.25 37.97
N PHE A 214 57.19 -2.28 37.69
CA PHE A 214 57.08 -1.03 38.44
C PHE A 214 55.70 -0.92 39.13
N VAL A 215 55.69 -0.65 40.44
CA VAL A 215 54.48 -0.44 41.25
C VAL A 215 54.45 1.01 41.73
N ASN A 216 53.38 1.74 41.42
CA ASN A 216 53.13 3.09 41.91
C ASN A 216 52.01 3.10 42.96
N ASN A 217 52.35 3.17 44.24
CA ASN A 217 51.39 3.20 45.34
C ASN A 217 50.95 4.63 45.73
N ASP A 218 51.72 5.66 45.37
CA ASP A 218 51.31 7.07 45.45
C ASP A 218 51.49 7.82 44.12
N THR A 219 52.39 8.80 43.99
CA THR A 219 52.28 9.85 42.97
C THR A 219 53.47 9.79 42.00
N LEU A 220 53.24 9.36 40.75
CA LEU A 220 54.24 9.41 39.67
C LEU A 220 53.85 10.45 38.62
N GLN A 221 54.59 11.56 38.60
CA GLN A 221 54.49 12.59 37.57
C GLN A 221 55.66 12.44 36.59
N ASN A 222 55.38 11.89 35.40
CA ASN A 222 56.34 11.70 34.33
C ASN A 222 56.20 12.80 33.27
N THR A 223 57.21 13.66 33.13
CA THR A 223 57.33 14.65 32.04
C THR A 223 58.44 14.33 31.04
N GLY A 224 59.09 13.17 31.18
CA GLY A 224 60.09 12.65 30.24
C GLY A 224 59.78 11.24 29.75
N LYS A 225 60.82 10.44 29.43
CA LYS A 225 60.69 9.19 28.69
C LYS A 225 60.91 7.93 29.52
N ILE A 226 59.83 7.24 29.86
CA ILE A 226 59.85 5.90 30.48
C ILE A 226 59.94 4.82 29.38
N ARG A 227 60.80 3.81 29.56
CA ARG A 227 60.88 2.64 28.67
C ARG A 227 60.99 1.33 29.47
N PHE A 228 60.21 0.33 29.07
CA PHE A 228 60.33 -1.06 29.50
C PHE A 228 60.82 -1.91 28.33
N LEU A 229 61.96 -2.55 28.49
CA LEU A 229 62.64 -3.38 27.48
C LEU A 229 62.74 -4.83 27.99
N THR A 230 62.27 -5.78 27.18
CA THR A 230 62.49 -7.23 27.37
C THR A 230 62.14 -7.77 28.76
N THR A 231 61.08 -7.25 29.38
CA THR A 231 60.67 -7.60 30.74
C THR A 231 59.82 -8.86 30.77
N ASN A 232 60.32 -9.92 31.40
CA ASN A 232 59.61 -11.19 31.62
C ASN A 232 58.65 -11.11 32.84
N THR A 233 57.99 -9.96 32.98
CA THR A 233 57.00 -9.63 34.02
C THR A 233 55.62 -10.12 33.64
N ASN A 234 54.83 -10.53 34.64
CA ASN A 234 53.37 -10.58 34.50
C ASN A 234 52.83 -9.17 34.22
N ASP A 235 52.97 -8.24 35.17
CA ASP A 235 52.51 -6.84 35.03
C ASP A 235 53.73 -5.90 34.91
N CYS A 236 53.81 -5.09 33.83
CA CYS A 236 54.93 -4.17 33.60
C CYS A 236 54.84 -2.88 34.44
N LEU A 237 53.67 -2.24 34.47
CA LEU A 237 53.35 -1.08 35.30
C LEU A 237 52.05 -1.34 36.07
N ILE A 238 52.13 -1.42 37.39
CA ILE A 238 50.97 -1.41 38.30
C ILE A 238 50.84 0.01 38.86
N ASN A 239 49.65 0.62 38.78
CA ASN A 239 49.37 1.94 39.37
C ASN A 239 48.21 1.86 40.36
N ASN A 240 48.50 1.96 41.65
CA ASN A 240 47.52 2.00 42.74
C ASN A 240 47.22 3.44 43.19
N GLY A 241 48.13 4.38 42.95
CA GLY A 241 47.99 5.81 43.27
C GLY A 241 47.70 6.71 42.06
N PHE A 242 48.28 7.91 42.03
CA PHE A 242 48.17 8.87 40.93
C PHE A 242 49.34 8.75 39.94
N PHE A 243 49.05 8.53 38.67
CA PHE A 243 50.03 8.52 37.58
C PHE A 243 49.68 9.56 36.53
N SER A 244 50.64 10.42 36.16
CA SER A 244 50.48 11.45 35.13
C SER A 244 51.63 11.43 34.15
N ASN A 245 51.35 11.29 32.85
CA ASN A 245 52.35 11.27 31.78
C ASN A 245 52.21 12.47 30.83
N THR A 246 53.29 13.18 30.51
CA THR A 246 53.30 14.27 29.51
C THR A 246 54.30 14.06 28.36
N ASP A 247 55.07 12.97 28.35
CA ASP A 247 55.93 12.56 27.22
C ASP A 247 55.81 11.04 27.00
N SER A 248 56.89 10.28 26.94
CA SER A 248 56.93 9.02 26.19
C SER A 248 56.93 7.83 27.15
N LEU A 249 55.87 7.03 27.16
CA LEU A 249 55.79 5.77 27.91
C LEU A 249 55.86 4.59 26.94
N VAL A 250 57.00 3.91 26.87
CA VAL A 250 57.27 2.87 25.87
C VAL A 250 57.36 1.48 26.51
N PHE A 251 56.65 0.49 25.97
CA PHE A 251 56.78 -0.93 26.34
C PHE A 251 57.24 -1.73 25.12
N ASN A 252 58.29 -2.54 25.23
CA ASN A 252 58.83 -3.30 24.09
C ASN A 252 58.76 -4.84 24.24
N HIS A 253 58.47 -5.37 25.42
CA HIS A 253 58.10 -6.78 25.68
C HIS A 253 57.54 -6.91 27.11
N CYS A 254 56.30 -7.40 27.26
CA CYS A 254 55.61 -7.69 28.53
C CYS A 254 54.82 -9.01 28.36
N ILE A 255 54.65 -9.83 29.41
CA ILE A 255 54.03 -11.17 29.24
C ILE A 255 52.51 -11.16 29.45
N LEU A 256 51.96 -10.53 30.51
CA LEU A 256 50.52 -10.60 30.81
C LEU A 256 49.77 -9.26 30.82
N THR A 257 50.31 -8.19 31.42
CA THR A 257 49.67 -6.86 31.46
C THR A 257 50.72 -5.76 31.25
N HIS A 258 50.46 -4.79 30.38
CA HIS A 258 51.41 -3.68 30.16
C HIS A 258 51.16 -2.57 31.21
N ILE A 259 49.90 -2.17 31.40
CA ILE A 259 49.46 -1.24 32.44
C ILE A 259 48.30 -1.85 33.23
N ARG A 260 48.44 -1.95 34.56
CA ARG A 260 47.38 -2.35 35.50
C ARG A 260 47.06 -1.17 36.42
N ASN A 261 46.05 -0.38 36.06
CA ASN A 261 45.64 0.79 36.83
C ASN A 261 44.52 0.44 37.83
N LEU A 262 44.82 0.45 39.12
CA LEU A 262 43.84 0.42 40.21
C LEU A 262 43.53 1.84 40.75
N GLY A 263 44.43 2.82 40.53
CA GLY A 263 44.31 4.21 40.98
C GLY A 263 43.81 5.22 39.93
N PHE A 264 44.37 6.43 39.90
CA PHE A 264 44.05 7.45 38.88
C PHE A 264 45.23 7.63 37.90
N PHE A 265 44.99 7.37 36.62
CA PHE A 265 45.96 7.51 35.54
C PHE A 265 45.52 8.62 34.55
N ILE A 266 46.43 9.52 34.19
CA ILE A 266 46.23 10.52 33.13
C ILE A 266 47.41 10.58 32.14
N ASN A 267 47.11 10.44 30.85
CA ASN A 267 48.03 10.72 29.75
C ASN A 267 47.69 12.09 29.15
N ASN A 268 48.48 13.11 29.44
CA ASN A 268 48.26 14.52 29.07
C ASN A 268 48.49 14.76 27.55
N PRO A 269 48.13 15.92 26.97
CA PRO A 269 48.11 16.12 25.51
C PRO A 269 49.40 15.83 24.73
N ALA A 270 50.57 16.09 25.33
CA ALA A 270 51.88 15.79 24.73
C ALA A 270 52.35 14.34 24.96
N GLY A 271 51.64 13.57 25.80
CA GLY A 271 51.99 12.22 26.20
C GLY A 271 51.76 11.19 25.11
N ASN A 272 52.78 10.38 24.81
CA ASN A 272 52.75 9.29 23.82
C ASN A 272 52.99 7.95 24.52
N ILE A 273 51.95 7.13 24.66
CA ILE A 273 52.09 5.74 25.08
C ILE A 273 52.31 4.89 23.83
N ILE A 274 53.44 4.19 23.76
CA ILE A 274 53.83 3.34 22.62
C ILE A 274 54.05 1.91 23.11
N SER A 275 53.42 0.92 22.48
CA SER A 275 53.62 -0.48 22.85
C SER A 275 53.99 -1.36 21.66
N GLY A 276 55.15 -2.00 21.78
CA GLY A 276 55.66 -3.06 20.91
C GLY A 276 55.33 -4.47 21.42
N VAL A 277 55.96 -5.45 20.75
CA VAL A 277 55.66 -6.88 20.74
C VAL A 277 55.52 -7.52 22.12
N GLY A 278 54.43 -8.26 22.34
CA GLY A 278 54.32 -9.31 23.36
C GLY A 278 53.50 -10.46 22.78
N SER A 279 54.14 -11.53 22.30
CA SER A 279 53.50 -12.57 21.46
C SER A 279 52.70 -13.63 22.22
N GLY A 280 52.17 -13.29 23.41
CA GLY A 280 51.49 -14.21 24.31
C GLY A 280 49.97 -14.27 24.10
N ALA A 281 49.42 -15.49 24.06
CA ALA A 281 47.97 -15.67 24.19
C ALA A 281 47.51 -15.27 25.61
N GLY A 282 46.50 -14.41 25.70
CA GLY A 282 46.00 -13.86 26.96
C GLY A 282 46.60 -12.51 27.39
N THR A 283 47.58 -11.97 26.67
CA THR A 283 48.18 -10.65 26.98
C THR A 283 47.14 -9.53 26.96
N LYS A 284 47.12 -8.74 28.05
CA LYS A 284 46.35 -7.50 28.24
C LYS A 284 47.25 -6.28 27.97
N GLY A 285 46.77 -5.32 27.19
CA GLY A 285 47.42 -4.01 27.09
C GLY A 285 47.23 -3.22 28.38
N ILE A 286 46.01 -2.75 28.61
CA ILE A 286 45.62 -1.95 29.78
C ILE A 286 44.51 -2.70 30.52
N TRP A 287 44.70 -2.93 31.82
CA TRP A 287 43.65 -3.35 32.74
C TRP A 287 43.40 -2.21 33.73
N ASN A 288 42.27 -1.54 33.59
CA ASN A 288 41.83 -0.43 34.41
C ASN A 288 40.69 -0.86 35.34
N THR A 289 40.88 -0.77 36.66
CA THR A 289 39.82 -0.84 37.67
C THR A 289 39.70 0.48 38.44
N GLY A 290 40.50 1.49 38.10
CA GLY A 290 40.46 2.85 38.66
C GLY A 290 40.00 3.89 37.63
N ARG A 291 40.40 5.15 37.78
CA ARG A 291 40.09 6.22 36.80
C ARG A 291 41.21 6.31 35.77
N PHE A 292 40.89 6.32 34.48
CA PHE A 292 41.87 6.45 33.39
C PHE A 292 41.45 7.53 32.38
N GLU A 293 42.35 8.47 32.08
CA GLU A 293 42.09 9.58 31.15
C GLU A 293 43.21 9.73 30.11
N ASN A 294 42.85 9.67 28.83
CA ASN A 294 43.77 9.84 27.70
C ASN A 294 43.50 11.14 26.93
N GLN A 295 44.26 12.19 27.25
CA GLN A 295 44.35 13.43 26.48
C GLN A 295 45.49 13.40 25.45
N GLY A 296 46.44 12.47 25.59
CA GLY A 296 47.55 12.24 24.66
C GLY A 296 47.26 11.17 23.60
N LYS A 297 48.32 10.60 23.03
CA LYS A 297 48.26 9.54 22.02
C LYS A 297 48.62 8.18 22.63
N ILE A 298 47.88 7.14 22.25
CA ILE A 298 48.20 5.74 22.54
C ILE A 298 48.32 4.99 21.20
N ARG A 299 49.48 4.35 20.98
CA ARG A 299 49.75 3.55 19.79
C ARG A 299 50.29 2.19 20.20
N MET A 300 49.56 1.13 19.87
CA MET A 300 50.03 -0.24 20.04
C MET A 300 50.34 -0.79 18.64
N ASP A 301 51.53 -1.31 18.39
CA ASP A 301 51.92 -1.86 17.08
C ASP A 301 52.05 -3.39 17.10
N SER A 302 51.51 -4.06 18.12
CA SER A 302 51.68 -5.50 18.37
C SER A 302 50.39 -6.30 18.49
N VAL A 303 50.56 -7.62 18.40
CA VAL A 303 49.50 -8.63 18.54
C VAL A 303 49.25 -8.89 20.03
N GLY A 304 47.99 -8.84 20.48
CA GLY A 304 47.59 -9.05 21.88
C GLY A 304 46.06 -9.14 22.02
N TYR A 305 45.58 -10.06 22.85
CA TYR A 305 44.18 -10.51 22.81
C TYR A 305 43.17 -9.57 23.49
N ILE A 306 43.58 -8.79 24.49
CA ILE A 306 42.73 -7.80 25.16
C ILE A 306 43.49 -6.47 25.17
N PHE A 307 43.00 -5.44 24.48
CA PHE A 307 43.65 -4.12 24.54
C PHE A 307 43.32 -3.39 25.83
N LEU A 308 42.02 -3.32 26.19
CA LEU A 308 41.55 -2.57 27.34
C LEU A 308 40.47 -3.38 28.07
N GLN A 309 40.75 -3.80 29.30
CA GLN A 309 39.71 -4.18 30.25
C GLN A 309 39.45 -2.98 31.16
N ASN A 310 38.28 -2.35 31.04
CA ASN A 310 37.84 -1.24 31.87
C ASN A 310 36.70 -1.66 32.79
N ASP A 311 36.99 -1.73 34.09
CA ASP A 311 36.05 -2.10 35.15
C ASP A 311 35.62 -0.91 36.03
N ASN A 312 35.84 0.33 35.56
CA ASN A 312 35.54 1.59 36.23
C ASN A 312 35.42 2.71 35.16
N TYR A 313 35.98 3.91 35.38
CA TYR A 313 35.88 5.05 34.46
C TYR A 313 37.09 5.17 33.50
N PHE A 314 36.82 5.16 32.20
CA PHE A 314 37.79 5.41 31.13
C PHE A 314 37.32 6.55 30.22
N LEU A 315 38.19 7.54 29.97
CA LEU A 315 37.91 8.69 29.10
C LEU A 315 39.02 8.87 28.06
N ASN A 316 38.70 8.75 26.77
CA ASN A 316 39.58 9.15 25.66
C ASN A 316 39.17 10.53 25.12
N GLN A 317 40.09 11.47 25.09
CA GLN A 317 39.91 12.84 24.59
C GLN A 317 40.74 13.15 23.33
N ASN A 318 41.64 12.25 22.90
CA ASN A 318 42.54 12.51 21.77
C ASN A 318 42.68 11.30 20.84
N GLU A 319 43.66 10.39 21.01
CA GLU A 319 43.93 9.37 19.99
C GLU A 319 44.40 8.03 20.56
N ILE A 320 43.77 6.94 20.11
CA ILE A 320 44.17 5.55 20.37
C ILE A 320 44.13 4.79 19.02
N LYS A 321 45.26 4.21 18.58
CA LYS A 321 45.38 3.61 17.23
C LYS A 321 46.18 2.30 17.18
N ASN A 322 46.05 1.61 16.03
CA ASN A 322 46.77 0.41 15.58
C ASN A 322 46.48 -0.89 16.35
N LEU A 323 45.33 -1.01 17.02
CA LEU A 323 44.98 -2.18 17.84
C LEU A 323 44.77 -3.45 16.98
N LYS A 324 45.85 -4.22 16.75
CA LYS A 324 45.98 -5.33 15.77
C LYS A 324 45.50 -6.72 16.24
N SER A 325 44.61 -6.80 17.25
CA SER A 325 43.94 -8.04 17.73
C SER A 325 43.07 -7.85 18.98
N GLY A 326 43.27 -6.75 19.72
CA GLY A 326 42.75 -6.61 21.08
C GLY A 326 41.25 -6.31 21.20
N ILE A 327 40.60 -6.99 22.14
CA ILE A 327 39.25 -6.68 22.63
C ILE A 327 39.29 -5.44 23.54
N ILE A 328 38.31 -4.55 23.44
CA ILE A 328 37.92 -3.64 24.53
C ILE A 328 36.76 -4.26 25.31
N ILE A 329 36.97 -4.57 26.58
CA ILE A 329 35.93 -5.02 27.52
C ILE A 329 35.61 -3.84 28.43
N ASN A 330 34.41 -3.26 28.32
CA ASN A 330 33.95 -2.21 29.23
C ASN A 330 32.87 -2.77 30.15
N THR A 331 33.09 -2.83 31.46
CA THR A 331 32.10 -3.30 32.43
C THR A 331 31.41 -2.17 33.20
N ASP A 332 32.04 -0.99 33.30
CA ASP A 332 31.43 0.27 33.77
C ASP A 332 31.45 1.35 32.66
N THR A 333 32.23 2.43 32.76
CA THR A 333 31.98 3.67 32.01
C THR A 333 33.13 3.99 31.05
N LEU A 334 32.84 3.97 29.74
CA LEU A 334 33.77 4.36 28.67
C LEU A 334 33.24 5.58 27.92
N ARG A 335 33.98 6.68 27.99
CA ARG A 335 33.74 7.91 27.24
C ARG A 335 34.77 8.10 26.14
N ASN A 336 34.33 8.30 24.90
CA ASN A 336 35.18 8.62 23.77
C ASN A 336 34.80 9.97 23.16
N LEU A 337 35.59 11.00 23.44
CA LEU A 337 35.55 12.30 22.78
C LEU A 337 36.59 12.41 21.64
N GLY A 338 37.62 11.54 21.67
CA GLY A 338 38.69 11.47 20.67
C GLY A 338 38.48 10.40 19.58
N ILE A 339 39.58 9.98 18.97
CA ILE A 339 39.65 8.92 17.95
C ILE A 339 40.09 7.61 18.61
N LEU A 340 39.37 6.53 18.29
CA LEU A 340 39.66 5.14 18.62
C LEU A 340 39.73 4.35 17.29
N THR A 341 40.87 3.74 16.96
CA THR A 341 41.03 2.97 15.71
C THR A 341 41.61 1.58 15.98
N MET A 342 40.90 0.56 15.50
CA MET A 342 41.29 -0.84 15.57
C MET A 342 41.30 -1.43 14.15
N ASN A 343 42.29 -2.28 13.88
CA ASN A 343 42.52 -2.88 12.58
C ASN A 343 42.83 -4.37 12.78
N GLU A 344 42.49 -5.26 11.85
CA GLU A 344 43.01 -6.64 11.81
C GLU A 344 42.71 -7.48 13.07
N VAL A 345 41.49 -7.41 13.60
CA VAL A 345 41.08 -8.22 14.75
C VAL A 345 40.72 -9.65 14.32
N LEU A 346 41.74 -10.50 14.33
CA LEU A 346 41.71 -11.81 13.68
C LEU A 346 40.73 -12.82 14.30
N ASP A 347 40.52 -12.86 15.61
CA ASP A 347 39.76 -13.99 16.23
C ASP A 347 38.77 -13.56 17.33
N SER A 348 38.43 -12.27 17.42
CA SER A 348 37.70 -11.74 18.58
C SER A 348 36.69 -10.63 18.23
N THR A 349 36.08 -10.05 19.27
CA THR A 349 35.13 -8.92 19.17
C THR A 349 35.85 -7.62 19.51
N PHE A 350 35.78 -6.59 18.67
CA PHE A 350 36.50 -5.34 18.91
C PHE A 350 36.05 -4.64 20.21
N ILE A 351 34.73 -4.50 20.44
CA ILE A 351 34.18 -3.87 21.66
C ILE A 351 33.12 -4.77 22.31
N SER A 352 33.27 -5.07 23.59
CA SER A 352 32.33 -5.79 24.44
C SER A 352 31.90 -4.87 25.59
N ASN A 353 30.82 -4.11 25.38
CA ASN A 353 30.27 -3.18 26.36
C ASN A 353 29.19 -3.84 27.22
N LYS A 354 29.40 -3.90 28.53
CA LYS A 354 28.40 -4.31 29.54
C LYS A 354 27.85 -3.14 30.35
N GLY A 355 28.60 -2.03 30.45
CA GLY A 355 28.22 -0.83 31.20
C GLY A 355 27.72 0.31 30.31
N PHE A 356 28.22 1.53 30.51
CA PHE A 356 27.85 2.74 29.76
C PHE A 356 28.97 3.13 28.78
N LEU A 357 28.64 3.19 27.49
CA LEU A 357 29.54 3.68 26.43
C LEU A 357 28.97 4.96 25.85
N GLU A 358 29.68 6.08 25.99
CA GLU A 358 29.32 7.37 25.42
C GLU A 358 30.36 7.81 24.38
N ASN A 359 29.94 7.94 23.12
CA ASN A 359 30.78 8.37 22.02
C ASN A 359 30.34 9.75 21.52
N SER A 360 31.26 10.72 21.56
CA SER A 360 31.15 12.04 20.93
C SER A 360 32.27 12.30 19.91
N GLY A 361 33.26 11.41 19.83
CA GLY A 361 34.33 11.40 18.83
C GLY A 361 34.18 10.26 17.82
N THR A 362 35.29 9.70 17.36
CA THR A 362 35.31 8.71 16.27
C THR A 362 35.74 7.33 16.76
N ILE A 363 34.98 6.29 16.45
CA ILE A 363 35.32 4.87 16.62
C ILE A 363 35.42 4.23 15.22
N LEU A 364 36.57 3.64 14.88
CA LEU A 364 36.83 2.98 13.59
C LEU A 364 37.29 1.52 13.83
N LEU A 365 36.54 0.54 13.32
CA LEU A 365 36.75 -0.90 13.55
C LEU A 365 36.92 -1.65 12.22
N ASN A 366 38.15 -1.79 11.72
CA ASN A 366 38.42 -2.29 10.37
C ASN A 366 38.99 -3.71 10.36
N HIS A 367 38.63 -4.53 9.37
CA HIS A 367 39.21 -5.86 9.11
C HIS A 367 39.13 -6.81 10.33
N GLY A 368 37.97 -7.38 10.61
CA GLY A 368 37.80 -8.35 11.72
C GLY A 368 37.07 -9.62 11.29
N LYS A 369 37.26 -10.74 12.01
CA LYS A 369 36.61 -12.02 11.64
C LYS A 369 35.34 -12.41 12.41
N ALA A 370 34.94 -11.70 13.46
CA ALA A 370 33.84 -12.15 14.33
C ALA A 370 32.77 -11.09 14.66
N SER A 371 33.09 -10.01 15.38
CA SER A 371 32.07 -8.97 15.66
C SER A 371 32.65 -7.59 15.94
N GLY A 372 32.00 -6.53 15.46
CA GLY A 372 32.35 -5.14 15.79
C GLY A 372 32.06 -4.83 17.26
N ILE A 373 30.80 -4.50 17.57
CA ILE A 373 30.38 -4.08 18.91
C ILE A 373 29.34 -5.05 19.48
N LYS A 374 29.65 -5.72 20.60
CA LYS A 374 28.69 -6.44 21.45
C LYS A 374 28.26 -5.55 22.61
N ASN A 375 27.08 -4.95 22.50
CA ASN A 375 26.49 -4.05 23.49
C ASN A 375 25.48 -4.78 24.39
N TYR A 376 25.94 -5.30 25.53
CA TYR A 376 25.11 -5.75 26.65
C TYR A 376 24.71 -4.60 27.59
N GLY A 377 25.28 -3.41 27.38
CA GLY A 377 25.09 -2.20 28.19
C GLY A 377 24.25 -1.11 27.52
N TYR A 378 24.45 0.13 27.94
CA TYR A 378 23.90 1.32 27.27
C TYR A 378 24.96 1.94 26.36
N LEU A 379 24.60 2.26 25.12
CA LEU A 379 25.44 2.95 24.16
C LEU A 379 24.75 4.26 23.73
N LEU A 380 25.44 5.38 23.93
CA LEU A 380 25.07 6.71 23.45
C LEU A 380 26.07 7.14 22.39
N ASN A 381 25.58 7.42 21.18
CA ASN A 381 26.36 8.10 20.17
C ASN A 381 25.81 9.52 20.03
N ASN A 382 26.52 10.51 20.58
CA ASN A 382 26.14 11.93 20.58
C ASN A 382 26.20 12.54 19.16
N PRO A 383 25.67 13.75 18.90
CA PRO A 383 25.54 14.29 17.54
C PRO A 383 26.84 14.40 16.73
N SER A 384 27.98 14.66 17.39
CA SER A 384 29.32 14.66 16.78
C SER A 384 29.95 13.25 16.68
N GLY A 385 29.34 12.25 17.32
CA GLY A 385 29.85 10.90 17.42
C GLY A 385 29.75 10.15 16.10
N VAL A 386 30.88 9.59 15.67
CA VAL A 386 30.99 8.70 14.50
C VAL A 386 31.41 7.31 14.98
N ILE A 387 30.67 6.28 14.58
CA ILE A 387 31.06 4.88 14.74
C ILE A 387 31.07 4.26 13.34
N GLN A 388 32.21 3.72 12.92
CA GLN A 388 32.35 2.96 11.68
C GLN A 388 32.91 1.57 11.97
N THR A 389 32.33 0.53 11.38
CA THR A 389 32.93 -0.79 11.25
C THR A 389 33.10 -1.11 9.78
N ASP A 390 34.15 -1.83 9.39
CA ASP A 390 34.41 -2.16 7.99
C ASP A 390 35.15 -3.49 7.80
N SER A 391 34.98 -4.11 6.64
CA SER A 391 35.58 -5.39 6.24
C SER A 391 35.47 -6.50 7.31
N LEU A 392 34.26 -6.83 7.74
CA LEU A 392 34.02 -7.97 8.64
C LEU A 392 33.83 -9.28 7.85
N HIS A 393 34.95 -9.96 7.62
CA HIS A 393 35.02 -11.26 6.95
C HIS A 393 34.50 -12.41 7.85
N PRO A 394 34.01 -13.52 7.27
CA PRO A 394 33.69 -14.69 8.05
C PRO A 394 34.96 -15.46 8.45
N ASN A 395 34.89 -16.14 9.59
CA ASN A 395 35.74 -17.29 9.89
C ASN A 395 34.91 -18.57 9.66
N ASP A 396 35.53 -19.72 9.45
CA ASP A 396 34.93 -20.96 8.88
C ASP A 396 33.76 -21.59 9.68
N SER A 397 33.30 -20.96 10.77
CA SER A 397 32.24 -21.45 11.66
C SER A 397 31.26 -20.39 12.18
N VAL A 398 31.47 -19.09 11.92
CA VAL A 398 30.62 -18.02 12.51
C VAL A 398 30.37 -16.88 11.51
N SER A 399 29.09 -16.61 11.21
CA SER A 399 28.67 -15.41 10.47
C SER A 399 28.94 -14.14 11.29
N PRO A 400 29.72 -13.17 10.78
CA PRO A 400 30.15 -12.02 11.59
C PRO A 400 29.01 -11.04 11.84
N ILE A 401 29.08 -10.30 12.96
CA ILE A 401 28.05 -9.32 13.35
C ILE A 401 28.67 -7.93 13.59
N GLY A 402 28.25 -6.93 12.82
CA GLY A 402 28.75 -5.55 12.96
C GLY A 402 28.43 -4.95 14.33
N ILE A 403 27.14 -4.87 14.67
CA ILE A 403 26.66 -4.44 15.99
C ILE A 403 25.65 -5.47 16.52
N PHE A 404 25.96 -6.08 17.66
CA PHE A 404 25.07 -6.96 18.41
C PHE A 404 24.58 -6.24 19.67
N ASN A 405 23.29 -5.91 19.74
CA ASN A 405 22.69 -5.23 20.88
C ASN A 405 21.84 -6.18 21.74
N LYS A 406 22.08 -6.17 23.05
CA LYS A 406 21.36 -6.89 24.11
C LYS A 406 20.73 -5.96 25.16
N LYS A 407 20.98 -4.65 25.10
CA LYS A 407 20.29 -3.61 25.88
C LYS A 407 19.87 -2.46 24.97
N LYS A 408 20.56 -1.31 25.01
CA LYS A 408 20.04 -0.06 24.47
C LYS A 408 21.10 0.78 23.76
N ILE A 409 20.81 1.16 22.52
CA ILE A 409 21.53 2.11 21.69
C ILE A 409 20.65 3.35 21.54
N ARG A 410 21.21 4.53 21.83
CA ARG A 410 20.65 5.83 21.44
C ARG A 410 21.63 6.50 20.48
N ASN A 411 21.27 6.59 19.21
CA ASN A 411 22.08 7.26 18.19
C ASN A 411 21.53 8.65 17.89
N LEU A 412 22.36 9.67 18.08
CA LEU A 412 22.14 11.07 17.69
C LEU A 412 23.11 11.52 16.60
N GLY A 413 24.25 10.83 16.44
CA GLY A 413 25.28 11.09 15.43
C GLY A 413 25.23 10.10 14.26
N ASN A 414 26.39 9.68 13.76
CA ASN A 414 26.53 8.75 12.64
C ASN A 414 27.04 7.37 13.09
N ILE A 415 26.36 6.30 12.67
CA ILE A 415 26.80 4.91 12.84
C ILE A 415 26.75 4.22 11.47
N THR A 416 27.90 3.72 10.99
CA THR A 416 28.04 3.00 9.71
C THR A 416 28.62 1.62 9.95
N VAL A 417 27.91 0.58 9.55
CA VAL A 417 28.39 -0.80 9.49
C VAL A 417 28.63 -1.17 8.03
N GLY A 418 29.89 -1.17 7.61
CA GLY A 418 30.33 -1.54 6.26
C GLY A 418 30.72 -3.01 6.11
N TYR A 419 30.70 -3.47 4.87
CA TYR A 419 31.30 -4.71 4.32
C TYR A 419 31.33 -5.90 5.29
N THR A 420 30.14 -6.31 5.76
CA THR A 420 29.98 -7.33 6.81
C THR A 420 29.35 -8.60 6.24
N PHE A 421 30.12 -9.66 6.01
CA PHE A 421 29.66 -10.87 5.33
C PHE A 421 28.53 -11.65 6.04
N GLY A 422 28.24 -11.32 7.31
CA GLY A 422 27.11 -11.87 8.06
C GLY A 422 25.96 -10.86 8.21
N THR A 423 25.69 -10.47 9.46
CA THR A 423 24.62 -9.51 9.81
C THR A 423 25.22 -8.17 10.21
N ALA A 424 24.85 -7.08 9.56
CA ALA A 424 25.37 -5.76 9.94
C ALA A 424 24.89 -5.35 11.35
N ILE A 425 23.59 -5.44 11.64
CA ILE A 425 23.05 -5.13 12.97
C ILE A 425 22.11 -6.25 13.44
N LEU A 426 22.36 -6.83 14.62
CA LEU A 426 21.44 -7.75 15.31
C LEU A 426 21.01 -7.13 16.65
N ASN A 427 19.71 -6.90 16.80
CA ASN A 427 19.08 -6.31 17.97
C ASN A 427 18.20 -7.34 18.69
N ASN A 428 18.70 -7.91 19.79
CA ASN A 428 18.04 -8.97 20.57
C ASN A 428 18.05 -8.56 22.06
N ALA A 429 17.10 -7.70 22.43
CA ALA A 429 17.07 -6.97 23.70
C ALA A 429 15.63 -6.67 24.16
N PRO A 430 15.24 -6.85 25.42
CA PRO A 430 13.87 -6.59 25.86
C PRO A 430 13.55 -5.09 25.94
N ASN A 431 12.63 -4.62 25.08
CA ASN A 431 12.02 -3.28 25.01
C ASN A 431 12.94 -2.05 24.78
N ASP A 432 12.44 -1.09 23.97
CA ASP A 432 13.04 0.24 23.69
C ASP A 432 14.58 0.26 23.50
N SER A 433 15.07 -0.52 22.55
CA SER A 433 16.47 -0.95 22.46
C SER A 433 17.32 -0.25 21.39
N ILE A 434 16.74 0.21 20.28
CA ILE A 434 17.43 1.08 19.32
C ILE A 434 16.57 2.32 19.12
N ILE A 435 17.13 3.49 19.45
CA ILE A 435 16.51 4.79 19.30
C ILE A 435 17.43 5.64 18.41
N ASN A 436 17.05 5.81 17.15
CA ASN A 436 17.81 6.55 16.14
C ASN A 436 17.18 7.93 15.87
N TYR A 437 17.93 8.99 16.16
CA TYR A 437 17.64 10.37 15.74
C TYR A 437 18.71 10.94 14.79
N GLY A 438 19.83 10.24 14.62
CA GLY A 438 20.89 10.56 13.67
C GLY A 438 20.90 9.64 12.45
N THR A 439 22.07 9.41 11.86
CA THR A 439 22.24 8.48 10.73
C THR A 439 22.68 7.11 11.22
N LEU A 440 21.95 6.06 10.82
CA LEU A 440 22.30 4.66 11.01
C LEU A 440 22.36 3.99 9.64
N THR A 441 23.53 3.50 9.25
CA THR A 441 23.79 2.92 7.92
C THR A 441 24.28 1.48 8.05
N ALA A 442 23.57 0.52 7.47
CA ALA A 442 24.06 -0.81 7.20
C ALA A 442 24.42 -0.91 5.70
N ASN A 443 25.68 -1.12 5.36
CA ASN A 443 26.20 -1.12 4.00
C ASN A 443 26.95 -2.42 3.70
N TRP A 444 26.68 -3.01 2.53
CA TRP A 444 27.38 -4.18 2.00
C TRP A 444 27.41 -5.38 2.97
N PHE A 445 26.24 -5.76 3.47
CA PHE A 445 26.08 -6.96 4.28
C PHE A 445 25.88 -8.23 3.43
N GLY A 446 26.33 -9.38 3.94
CA GLY A 446 26.26 -10.67 3.24
C GLY A 446 25.02 -11.51 3.54
N ILE A 447 24.36 -11.31 4.69
CA ILE A 447 23.09 -11.95 5.05
C ILE A 447 22.04 -10.88 5.36
N ASN A 448 22.16 -10.16 6.48
CA ASN A 448 21.10 -9.25 6.95
C ASN A 448 21.60 -7.84 7.27
N GLY A 449 20.83 -6.82 6.92
CA GLY A 449 21.13 -5.42 7.24
C GLY A 449 20.84 -5.13 8.71
N LEU A 450 19.59 -5.31 9.13
CA LEU A 450 19.15 -5.13 10.52
C LEU A 450 18.14 -6.23 10.90
N ILE A 451 18.48 -7.09 11.86
CA ILE A 451 17.56 -8.04 12.49
C ILE A 451 17.09 -7.49 13.83
N ASN A 452 15.78 -7.52 14.09
CA ASN A 452 15.13 -7.06 15.31
C ASN A 452 14.33 -8.21 15.95
N GLU A 453 14.69 -8.62 17.17
CA GLU A 453 14.18 -9.83 17.84
C GLU A 453 13.72 -9.55 19.28
N ASN A 454 12.44 -9.81 19.59
CA ASN A 454 11.79 -9.50 20.87
C ASN A 454 11.94 -8.04 21.31
N SER A 455 11.97 -7.09 20.35
CA SER A 455 12.54 -5.76 20.61
C SER A 455 11.96 -4.60 19.80
N ARG A 456 12.22 -3.36 20.23
CA ARG A 456 11.74 -2.14 19.56
C ARG A 456 12.87 -1.35 18.90
N VAL A 457 12.78 -1.16 17.59
CA VAL A 457 13.53 -0.16 16.83
C VAL A 457 12.64 1.06 16.63
N PHE A 458 13.10 2.21 17.09
CA PHE A 458 12.47 3.52 16.89
C PHE A 458 13.41 4.41 16.08
N ASN A 459 13.01 4.76 14.85
CA ASN A 459 13.67 5.76 14.01
C ASN A 459 12.87 7.06 14.09
N GLY A 460 13.31 8.00 14.93
CA GLY A 460 12.64 9.27 15.19
C GLY A 460 12.61 10.19 13.97
N ASN A 461 11.84 11.27 14.06
CA ASN A 461 11.59 12.23 12.96
C ASN A 461 12.84 12.77 12.24
N THR A 462 13.97 12.98 12.94
CA THR A 462 15.25 13.39 12.35
C THR A 462 16.13 12.22 11.90
N GLY A 463 15.76 10.98 12.25
CA GLY A 463 16.54 9.78 12.03
C GLY A 463 16.55 9.34 10.56
N ILE A 464 17.73 8.94 10.08
CA ILE A 464 17.92 8.34 8.76
C ILE A 464 18.44 6.92 8.95
N LEU A 465 17.68 5.92 8.49
CA LEU A 465 18.10 4.51 8.46
C LEU A 465 18.38 4.11 7.01
N ASN A 466 19.66 3.94 6.66
CA ASN A 466 20.10 3.53 5.33
C ASN A 466 20.50 2.04 5.33
N ILE A 467 20.03 1.27 4.35
CA ILE A 467 20.30 -0.16 4.23
C ILE A 467 20.69 -0.47 2.77
N TYR A 468 21.97 -0.70 2.51
CA TYR A 468 22.53 -0.99 1.18
C TYR A 468 23.01 -2.44 1.11
N GLY A 469 22.47 -3.21 0.17
CA GLY A 469 22.97 -4.56 -0.14
C GLY A 469 24.21 -4.51 -1.04
N THR A 470 24.96 -5.62 -1.09
CA THR A 470 26.12 -5.73 -2.01
C THR A 470 25.72 -5.75 -3.49
N GLY A 471 24.49 -6.21 -3.80
CA GLY A 471 23.97 -6.35 -5.16
C GLY A 471 24.65 -7.42 -6.02
N ASN A 472 25.63 -8.15 -5.48
CA ASN A 472 26.57 -9.00 -6.23
C ASN A 472 26.67 -10.45 -5.70
N PHE A 473 25.81 -10.86 -4.76
CA PHE A 473 25.77 -12.26 -4.29
C PHE A 473 24.92 -13.15 -5.20
N ASP A 474 25.35 -14.41 -5.30
CA ASP A 474 24.76 -15.45 -6.14
C ASP A 474 23.26 -15.65 -5.84
N LEU A 475 22.45 -15.65 -6.90
CA LEU A 475 20.99 -15.73 -6.87
C LEU A 475 20.45 -17.05 -6.30
N SER A 476 21.28 -18.09 -6.19
CA SER A 476 20.82 -19.48 -6.11
C SER A 476 20.29 -19.96 -4.74
N ASN A 477 20.70 -19.37 -3.59
CA ASN A 477 20.30 -19.96 -2.28
C ASN A 477 20.30 -19.07 -1.01
N THR A 478 20.66 -17.78 -1.05
CA THR A 478 20.79 -16.98 0.20
C THR A 478 19.57 -16.09 0.49
N GLN A 479 18.94 -16.28 1.65
CA GLN A 479 17.81 -15.46 2.13
C GLN A 479 18.31 -14.16 2.79
N ASN A 480 18.63 -13.16 1.97
CA ASN A 480 19.19 -11.91 2.46
C ASN A 480 18.10 -10.86 2.74
N PHE A 481 18.04 -10.32 3.96
CA PHE A 481 17.02 -9.34 4.34
C PHE A 481 17.60 -7.96 4.63
N GLY A 482 16.95 -6.91 4.12
CA GLY A 482 17.31 -5.52 4.48
C GLY A 482 17.03 -5.25 5.94
N PHE A 483 15.74 -5.32 6.30
CA PHE A 483 15.26 -5.30 7.68
C PHE A 483 14.45 -6.57 7.97
N GLN A 484 14.73 -7.28 9.06
CA GLN A 484 13.95 -8.43 9.52
C GLN A 484 13.40 -8.17 10.93
N ASN A 485 12.08 -8.10 11.07
CA ASN A 485 11.36 -7.93 12.33
C ASN A 485 10.80 -9.29 12.77
N LYS A 486 11.23 -9.84 13.92
CA LYS A 486 10.80 -11.16 14.42
C LYS A 486 9.81 -11.07 15.59
N THR A 487 9.26 -12.21 15.99
CA THR A 487 8.19 -12.34 17.00
C THR A 487 8.32 -11.38 18.19
N GLY A 488 7.22 -10.71 18.53
CA GLY A 488 7.15 -9.77 19.66
C GLY A 488 7.83 -8.41 19.41
N SER A 489 8.41 -8.19 18.23
CA SER A 489 9.15 -6.97 17.91
C SER A 489 8.27 -5.86 17.33
N TRP A 490 8.78 -4.63 17.44
CA TRP A 490 8.13 -3.41 16.97
C TRP A 490 9.14 -2.57 16.17
N LEU A 491 8.78 -2.21 14.94
CA LEU A 491 9.45 -1.16 14.18
C LEU A 491 8.54 0.08 14.16
N GLU A 492 9.08 1.22 14.56
CA GLU A 492 8.44 2.52 14.39
C GLU A 492 9.40 3.47 13.66
N SER A 493 9.01 4.00 12.49
CA SER A 493 9.82 4.97 11.74
C SER A 493 9.03 6.24 11.44
N GLN A 494 9.35 7.30 12.18
CA GLN A 494 8.89 8.67 11.95
C GLN A 494 9.86 9.43 11.02
N GLY A 495 11.14 9.03 10.98
CA GLY A 495 12.16 9.56 10.09
C GLY A 495 12.23 8.84 8.73
N SER A 496 13.32 9.09 8.01
CA SER A 496 13.61 8.47 6.72
C SER A 496 14.18 7.06 6.88
N MET A 497 13.70 6.12 6.06
CA MET A 497 14.30 4.81 5.86
C MET A 497 14.54 4.58 4.37
N ASN A 498 15.74 4.20 3.98
CA ASN A 498 16.13 4.02 2.58
C ASN A 498 16.79 2.65 2.40
N ILE A 499 16.27 1.84 1.48
CA ILE A 499 16.72 0.46 1.25
C ILE A 499 17.05 0.26 -0.24
N TRP A 500 18.28 -0.14 -0.53
CA TRP A 500 18.86 -0.20 -1.88
C TRP A 500 19.53 -1.55 -2.18
N LYS A 501 19.29 -2.11 -3.38
CA LYS A 501 19.98 -3.28 -3.94
C LYS A 501 19.88 -4.55 -3.07
N MET A 502 18.68 -4.89 -2.61
CA MET A 502 18.42 -6.09 -1.81
C MET A 502 18.39 -7.35 -2.68
N THR A 503 19.19 -8.36 -2.35
CA THR A 503 19.18 -9.66 -3.05
C THR A 503 18.09 -10.62 -2.56
N GLY A 504 17.47 -10.34 -1.41
CA GLY A 504 16.24 -10.99 -0.95
C GLY A 504 15.16 -9.94 -0.65
N VAL A 505 14.49 -10.09 0.50
CA VAL A 505 13.36 -9.23 0.91
C VAL A 505 13.87 -7.92 1.51
N ALA A 506 13.34 -6.77 1.09
CA ALA A 506 13.78 -5.48 1.63
C ALA A 506 13.29 -5.25 3.08
N ILE A 507 12.02 -5.53 3.39
CA ILE A 507 11.48 -5.54 4.76
C ILE A 507 10.71 -6.84 5.01
N LYS A 508 11.21 -7.69 5.91
CA LYS A 508 10.53 -8.92 6.36
C LYS A 508 9.93 -8.71 7.76
N ASN A 509 8.71 -9.17 7.98
CA ASN A 509 8.00 -9.11 9.27
C ASN A 509 7.41 -10.48 9.61
N GLU A 510 7.75 -10.99 10.80
CA GLU A 510 7.43 -12.33 11.30
C GLU A 510 6.86 -12.18 12.71
N ASN A 511 5.53 -12.26 12.84
CA ASN A 511 4.74 -12.07 14.06
C ASN A 511 5.10 -10.80 14.87
N ALA A 512 5.17 -9.67 14.17
CA ALA A 512 5.66 -8.39 14.70
C ALA A 512 4.84 -7.19 14.19
N THR A 513 5.04 -5.99 14.75
CA THR A 513 4.33 -4.77 14.31
C THR A 513 5.26 -3.80 13.60
N ILE A 514 4.82 -3.29 12.45
CA ILE A 514 5.46 -2.18 11.72
C ILE A 514 4.54 -0.96 11.75
N LYS A 515 5.07 0.18 12.20
CA LYS A 515 4.44 1.50 12.13
C LYS A 515 5.34 2.46 11.35
N LEU A 516 4.92 2.85 10.16
CA LEU A 516 5.63 3.86 9.36
C LEU A 516 4.84 5.18 9.45
N ASN A 517 5.55 6.29 9.65
CA ASN A 517 5.01 7.65 9.80
C ASN A 517 5.97 8.70 9.19
N GLY A 518 6.75 8.28 8.19
CA GLY A 518 7.74 9.08 7.48
C GLY A 518 8.05 8.48 6.10
N LEU A 519 9.10 8.95 5.44
CA LEU A 519 9.52 8.46 4.13
C LEU A 519 10.20 7.08 4.26
N VAL A 520 9.68 6.07 3.58
CA VAL A 520 10.33 4.78 3.38
C VAL A 520 10.53 4.54 1.89
N GLN A 521 11.77 4.66 1.41
CA GLN A 521 12.11 4.44 0.01
C GLN A 521 12.81 3.09 -0.17
N ILE A 522 12.18 2.19 -0.92
CA ILE A 522 12.79 0.95 -1.40
C ILE A 522 13.12 1.16 -2.88
N ASP A 523 14.41 1.33 -3.18
CA ASP A 523 14.86 1.52 -4.57
C ASP A 523 14.79 0.21 -5.36
N SER A 524 15.27 -0.89 -4.79
CA SER A 524 15.41 -2.16 -5.49
C SER A 524 15.46 -3.36 -4.54
N SER A 525 14.60 -4.35 -4.80
CA SER A 525 14.69 -5.71 -4.27
C SER A 525 14.56 -6.75 -5.39
N LEU A 526 15.22 -7.90 -5.21
CA LEU A 526 14.96 -9.09 -6.01
C LEU A 526 13.67 -9.76 -5.53
N GLN A 527 13.62 -10.25 -4.28
CA GLN A 527 12.41 -10.84 -3.71
C GLN A 527 11.45 -9.75 -3.23
N GLU A 528 10.40 -10.11 -2.49
CA GLU A 528 9.36 -9.20 -2.02
C GLU A 528 9.95 -7.90 -1.41
N SER A 529 9.44 -6.74 -1.80
CA SER A 529 9.92 -5.48 -1.22
C SER A 529 9.43 -5.33 0.22
N ILE A 530 8.21 -5.79 0.52
CA ILE A 530 7.75 -6.05 1.89
C ILE A 530 7.14 -7.45 1.95
N HIS A 531 7.57 -8.27 2.90
CA HIS A 531 6.98 -9.58 3.21
C HIS A 531 6.60 -9.62 4.70
N ASN A 532 5.34 -9.35 5.00
CA ASN A 532 4.76 -9.60 6.32
C ASN A 532 4.06 -10.96 6.33
N ALA A 533 4.70 -11.95 6.95
CA ALA A 533 4.18 -13.31 7.07
C ALA A 533 3.25 -13.49 8.29
N THR A 534 3.25 -12.56 9.24
CA THR A 534 2.36 -12.54 10.43
C THR A 534 2.58 -11.23 11.19
N GLY A 535 1.53 -10.66 11.79
CA GLY A 535 1.58 -9.37 12.48
C GLY A 535 1.12 -8.23 11.57
N LYS A 536 1.32 -6.97 11.98
CA LYS A 536 0.52 -5.84 11.44
C LYS A 536 1.35 -4.74 10.81
N ILE A 537 0.92 -4.28 9.63
CA ILE A 537 1.47 -3.09 8.97
C ILE A 537 0.50 -1.91 9.16
N PHE A 538 1.01 -0.83 9.75
CA PHE A 538 0.34 0.47 9.82
C PHE A 538 1.19 1.51 9.09
N LEU A 539 0.64 2.14 8.06
CA LEU A 539 1.19 3.33 7.43
C LEU A 539 0.34 4.51 7.92
N GLN A 540 0.90 5.39 8.74
CA GLN A 540 0.23 6.53 9.36
C GLN A 540 0.08 7.71 8.38
N PRO A 541 -0.69 8.77 8.69
CA PRO A 541 -1.03 9.82 7.71
C PRO A 541 0.16 10.56 7.09
N ALA A 542 1.31 10.64 7.78
CA ALA A 542 2.54 11.25 7.25
C ALA A 542 3.49 10.24 6.57
N ALA A 543 3.11 8.96 6.48
CA ALA A 543 3.91 7.93 5.83
C ALA A 543 3.94 8.10 4.31
N ASN A 544 5.11 7.88 3.71
CA ASN A 544 5.27 7.79 2.27
C ASN A 544 6.15 6.57 1.95
N LEU A 545 5.51 5.44 1.64
CA LEU A 545 6.16 4.22 1.19
C LEU A 545 6.33 4.27 -0.33
N LYS A 546 7.55 4.50 -0.79
CA LYS A 546 7.90 4.58 -2.22
C LYS A 546 8.73 3.36 -2.63
N ILE A 547 8.24 2.58 -3.58
CA ILE A 547 8.94 1.43 -4.17
C ILE A 547 9.22 1.78 -5.63
N THR A 548 10.49 1.72 -6.05
CA THR A 548 10.95 2.35 -7.32
C THR A 548 11.38 1.34 -8.39
N ARG A 549 11.87 0.16 -7.99
CA ARG A 549 12.13 -1.00 -8.85
C ARG A 549 11.90 -2.29 -8.06
N HIS A 550 11.36 -3.29 -8.75
CA HIS A 550 11.36 -4.69 -8.35
C HIS A 550 12.02 -5.46 -9.49
N LEU A 551 12.91 -6.38 -9.19
CA LEU A 551 13.88 -6.88 -10.18
C LEU A 551 13.76 -8.37 -10.52
N TYR A 552 13.01 -9.16 -9.74
CA TYR A 552 12.89 -10.60 -9.99
C TYR A 552 11.55 -11.00 -10.59
N ILE A 553 11.56 -12.15 -11.26
CA ILE A 553 10.39 -12.73 -11.92
C ILE A 553 9.82 -13.83 -11.00
N ASN A 554 8.57 -13.64 -10.56
CA ASN A 554 7.69 -14.53 -9.78
C ASN A 554 7.59 -14.24 -8.26
N ARG A 555 7.57 -12.97 -7.85
CA ARG A 555 7.26 -12.53 -6.47
C ARG A 555 6.30 -11.33 -6.45
N ASP A 556 5.62 -11.12 -5.32
CA ASP A 556 4.80 -9.92 -5.12
C ASP A 556 5.65 -8.77 -4.59
N ILE A 557 5.26 -7.52 -4.83
CA ILE A 557 6.02 -6.36 -4.33
C ILE A 557 5.75 -6.16 -2.83
N ILE A 558 4.49 -6.14 -2.42
CA ILE A 558 4.07 -6.17 -1.01
C ILE A 558 3.26 -7.45 -0.80
N LYS A 559 3.78 -8.40 -0.02
CA LYS A 559 3.09 -9.62 0.43
C LYS A 559 2.78 -9.48 1.91
N ASN A 560 1.50 -9.50 2.28
CA ASN A 560 1.02 -9.26 3.63
C ASN A 560 -0.02 -10.31 4.02
N GLU A 561 0.26 -11.16 5.02
CA GLU A 561 -0.55 -12.36 5.32
C GLU A 561 -1.56 -12.17 6.47
N ASP A 562 -1.75 -10.91 6.90
CA ASP A 562 -2.48 -10.51 8.12
C ASP A 562 -3.09 -9.09 7.85
N PHE A 563 -3.24 -8.25 8.87
CA PHE A 563 -3.86 -6.94 8.78
C PHE A 563 -2.92 -5.84 8.23
N MET A 564 -3.40 -5.10 7.22
CA MET A 564 -2.74 -3.90 6.69
C MET A 564 -3.66 -2.68 6.73
N GLN A 565 -3.17 -1.58 7.31
CA GLN A 565 -3.84 -0.28 7.32
C GLN A 565 -2.95 0.80 6.69
N ASN A 566 -3.45 1.50 5.69
CA ASN A 566 -2.78 2.63 5.04
C ASN A 566 -3.59 3.92 5.22
N GLU A 567 -3.04 4.88 5.96
CA GLU A 567 -3.49 6.28 6.06
C GLU A 567 -2.60 7.24 5.26
N GLY A 568 -1.36 6.82 4.92
CA GLY A 568 -0.38 7.60 4.18
C GLY A 568 -0.41 7.34 2.67
N ILE A 569 0.75 7.48 2.03
CA ILE A 569 0.94 7.24 0.59
C ILE A 569 1.72 5.93 0.40
N VAL A 570 1.21 5.07 -0.47
CA VAL A 570 1.93 3.93 -1.08
C VAL A 570 2.10 4.23 -2.56
N GLU A 571 3.35 4.39 -3.01
CA GLU A 571 3.70 4.69 -4.39
C GLU A 571 4.60 3.58 -4.96
N ILE A 572 4.02 2.72 -5.79
CA ILE A 572 4.72 1.58 -6.43
C ILE A 572 4.91 1.88 -7.91
N GLY A 573 6.16 2.16 -8.28
CA GLY A 573 6.61 2.19 -9.66
C GLY A 573 7.59 1.05 -9.91
N THR A 574 7.42 0.31 -11.01
CA THR A 574 8.40 -0.68 -11.46
C THR A 574 8.51 -0.66 -12.99
N ASP A 575 9.73 -0.90 -13.48
CA ASP A 575 10.00 -1.17 -14.89
C ASP A 575 10.34 -2.68 -15.00
N LEU A 576 9.34 -3.56 -14.85
CA LEU A 576 9.50 -5.02 -14.84
C LEU A 576 9.73 -5.60 -16.26
N PRO A 577 10.44 -6.74 -16.40
CA PRO A 577 10.39 -7.58 -17.60
C PRO A 577 8.97 -8.12 -17.84
N SER A 578 8.58 -8.30 -19.10
CA SER A 578 7.21 -8.67 -19.52
C SER A 578 6.72 -10.06 -19.05
N ASP A 579 7.64 -10.93 -18.63
CA ASP A 579 7.39 -12.37 -18.63
C ASP A 579 7.03 -12.90 -17.23
N ALA A 580 6.27 -12.10 -16.47
CA ALA A 580 6.06 -12.24 -15.02
C ALA A 580 4.61 -12.58 -14.59
N PRO A 581 4.03 -13.71 -15.03
CA PRO A 581 2.64 -14.06 -14.70
C PRO A 581 2.41 -14.21 -13.18
N ASN A 582 1.26 -13.70 -12.72
CA ASN A 582 0.68 -13.91 -11.38
C ASN A 582 1.32 -13.14 -10.19
N GLN A 583 2.24 -12.20 -10.45
CA GLN A 583 2.71 -11.23 -9.44
C GLN A 583 1.62 -10.19 -9.09
N PHE A 584 1.55 -9.71 -7.85
CA PHE A 584 0.76 -8.54 -7.45
C PHE A 584 1.63 -7.44 -6.84
N ALA A 585 1.27 -6.17 -7.07
CA ALA A 585 1.90 -5.03 -6.41
C ALA A 585 1.57 -5.04 -4.90
N ILE A 586 0.36 -5.46 -4.53
CA ILE A 586 -0.03 -5.79 -3.15
C ILE A 586 -0.80 -7.11 -3.16
N ARG A 587 -0.32 -8.15 -2.46
CA ARG A 587 -1.08 -9.36 -2.11
C ARG A 587 -1.35 -9.36 -0.60
N ASN A 588 -2.63 -9.26 -0.23
CA ASN A 588 -3.09 -9.21 1.15
C ASN A 588 -3.94 -10.45 1.48
N LEU A 589 -3.50 -11.31 2.41
CA LEU A 589 -4.19 -12.58 2.73
C LEU A 589 -5.14 -12.51 3.95
N ASP A 590 -5.38 -11.31 4.47
CA ASP A 590 -6.52 -11.00 5.34
C ASP A 590 -7.16 -9.65 4.95
N SER A 591 -6.98 -8.61 5.74
CA SER A 591 -7.81 -7.40 5.70
C SER A 591 -6.99 -6.15 5.38
N LEU A 592 -7.47 -5.38 4.40
CA LEU A 592 -6.82 -4.18 3.87
C LEU A 592 -7.73 -2.96 4.05
N ILE A 593 -7.31 -2.03 4.91
CA ILE A 593 -8.00 -0.75 5.14
C ILE A 593 -7.17 0.38 4.51
N ASN A 594 -7.63 0.95 3.40
CA ASN A 594 -7.01 2.10 2.77
C ASN A 594 -7.78 3.39 3.07
N LEU A 595 -7.30 4.16 4.05
CA LEU A 595 -7.75 5.52 4.35
C LEU A 595 -6.94 6.59 3.56
N GLY A 596 -5.71 6.24 3.16
CA GLY A 596 -4.77 7.09 2.44
C GLY A 596 -4.79 6.92 0.92
N GLN A 597 -3.61 6.94 0.29
CA GLN A 597 -3.47 6.79 -1.17
C GLN A 597 -2.61 5.58 -1.54
N ILE A 598 -3.09 4.75 -2.47
CA ILE A 598 -2.32 3.71 -3.14
C ILE A 598 -2.19 4.08 -4.62
N ARG A 599 -0.97 4.14 -5.14
CA ARG A 599 -0.66 4.43 -6.55
C ARG A 599 0.23 3.33 -7.12
N VAL A 600 -0.23 2.69 -8.19
CA VAL A 600 0.58 1.72 -8.97
C VAL A 600 0.70 2.26 -10.39
N TYR A 601 1.92 2.46 -10.88
CA TYR A 601 2.19 3.13 -12.15
C TYR A 601 3.40 2.54 -12.86
N LYS A 602 3.44 2.62 -14.20
CA LYS A 602 4.45 2.03 -15.11
C LYS A 602 4.55 0.49 -15.12
N ALA A 603 4.12 -0.18 -14.06
CA ALA A 603 4.34 -1.59 -13.82
C ALA A 603 3.62 -2.48 -14.85
N ARG A 604 4.34 -2.82 -15.92
CA ARG A 604 3.88 -3.79 -16.92
C ARG A 604 3.78 -5.18 -16.30
N ASP A 605 2.79 -5.94 -16.76
CA ASP A 605 2.56 -7.36 -16.51
C ASP A 605 2.31 -7.78 -15.05
N ILE A 606 2.43 -6.87 -14.09
CA ILE A 606 1.99 -7.08 -12.71
C ILE A 606 0.46 -6.94 -12.59
N ASN A 607 -0.10 -7.51 -11.53
CA ASN A 607 -1.44 -7.20 -11.06
C ASN A 607 -1.40 -6.07 -10.02
N GLY A 608 -2.47 -5.31 -9.85
CA GLY A 608 -2.55 -4.26 -8.83
C GLY A 608 -2.64 -4.85 -7.41
N ILE A 609 -3.86 -5.13 -6.95
CA ILE A 609 -4.15 -5.55 -5.57
C ILE A 609 -4.87 -6.90 -5.56
N GLN A 610 -4.35 -7.89 -4.83
CA GLN A 610 -5.12 -9.04 -4.36
C GLN A 610 -5.45 -8.85 -2.87
N ASN A 611 -6.68 -9.13 -2.48
CA ASN A 611 -7.11 -9.24 -1.08
C ASN A 611 -7.96 -10.52 -0.92
N THR A 612 -7.98 -11.14 0.27
CA THR A 612 -8.76 -12.39 0.47
C THR A 612 -9.97 -12.23 1.39
N ASN A 613 -9.88 -11.42 2.45
CA ASN A 613 -10.94 -11.24 3.44
C ASN A 613 -11.67 -9.90 3.27
N TYR A 614 -11.34 -8.86 4.05
CA TYR A 614 -12.06 -7.58 4.01
C TYR A 614 -11.22 -6.46 3.38
N MET A 615 -11.71 -5.87 2.29
CA MET A 615 -11.09 -4.69 1.67
C MET A 615 -12.00 -3.47 1.86
N SER A 616 -11.51 -2.45 2.58
CA SER A 616 -12.21 -1.19 2.79
C SER A 616 -11.38 0.00 2.29
N ASN A 617 -11.86 0.65 1.24
CA ASN A 617 -11.28 1.89 0.73
C ASN A 617 -12.09 3.09 1.21
N SER A 618 -11.47 3.99 1.96
CA SER A 618 -11.99 5.34 2.28
C SER A 618 -11.20 6.46 1.59
N GLY A 619 -9.98 6.15 1.14
CA GLY A 619 -9.10 7.09 0.44
C GLY A 619 -9.10 6.89 -1.08
N SER A 620 -7.90 6.98 -1.68
CA SER A 620 -7.72 6.87 -3.13
C SER A 620 -6.92 5.63 -3.52
N ILE A 621 -7.35 4.94 -4.58
CA ILE A 621 -6.60 3.88 -5.26
C ILE A 621 -6.49 4.26 -6.74
N ASP A 622 -5.27 4.35 -7.27
CA ASP A 622 -4.99 4.78 -8.64
C ASP A 622 -4.00 3.80 -9.31
N LEU A 623 -4.52 2.98 -10.22
CA LEU A 623 -3.82 1.85 -10.84
C LEU A 623 -3.70 2.10 -12.34
N ARG A 624 -2.48 2.32 -12.87
CA ARG A 624 -2.29 2.77 -14.26
C ARG A 624 -1.19 2.01 -15.02
N LYS A 625 -1.56 1.61 -16.25
CA LYS A 625 -0.74 1.00 -17.32
C LYS A 625 -0.42 -0.49 -17.14
N SER A 626 -0.85 -1.27 -18.12
CA SER A 626 -0.42 -2.63 -18.44
C SER A 626 -0.53 -3.65 -17.30
N LEU A 627 -1.59 -3.54 -16.50
CA LEU A 627 -1.95 -4.54 -15.48
C LEU A 627 -2.81 -5.66 -16.07
N ARG A 628 -2.72 -6.89 -15.53
CA ARG A 628 -3.64 -7.99 -15.92
C ARG A 628 -4.92 -7.99 -15.08
N TYR A 629 -4.79 -7.93 -13.74
CA TYR A 629 -5.88 -7.59 -12.83
C TYR A 629 -5.63 -6.22 -12.19
N GLY A 630 -6.68 -5.41 -12.02
CA GLY A 630 -6.62 -4.19 -11.21
C GLY A 630 -6.74 -4.50 -9.71
N ILE A 631 -7.91 -4.97 -9.29
CA ILE A 631 -8.20 -5.44 -7.93
C ILE A 631 -8.86 -6.82 -7.99
N GLN A 632 -8.42 -7.77 -7.18
CA GLN A 632 -9.05 -9.08 -6.98
C GLN A 632 -9.29 -9.30 -5.48
N ASN A 633 -10.55 -9.33 -5.02
CA ASN A 633 -10.89 -9.49 -3.60
C ASN A 633 -11.82 -10.68 -3.34
N SER A 634 -11.31 -11.80 -2.80
CA SER A 634 -12.13 -13.01 -2.60
C SER A 634 -13.10 -12.96 -1.41
N GLY A 635 -13.20 -11.82 -0.72
CA GLY A 635 -14.13 -11.58 0.37
C GLY A 635 -14.96 -10.31 0.15
N ARG A 636 -15.26 -9.56 1.21
CA ARG A 636 -16.13 -8.37 1.12
C ARG A 636 -15.34 -7.15 0.68
N PHE A 637 -15.82 -6.50 -0.37
CA PHE A 637 -15.27 -5.25 -0.89
C PHE A 637 -16.18 -4.07 -0.52
N ASN A 638 -15.60 -2.98 -0.01
CA ASN A 638 -16.32 -1.80 0.44
C ASN A 638 -15.58 -0.50 0.06
N ASN A 639 -16.09 0.23 -0.93
CA ASN A 639 -15.60 1.56 -1.30
C ASN A 639 -16.51 2.63 -0.65
N GLN A 640 -16.02 3.29 0.39
CA GLN A 640 -16.77 4.19 1.29
C GLN A 640 -17.16 5.53 0.64
N PRO A 641 -18.01 6.35 1.29
CA PRO A 641 -18.29 7.71 0.81
C PRO A 641 -17.00 8.53 0.64
N ASN A 642 -16.95 9.36 -0.41
CA ASN A 642 -15.78 10.13 -0.86
C ASN A 642 -14.58 9.32 -1.38
N ALA A 643 -14.56 8.00 -1.22
CA ALA A 643 -13.45 7.15 -1.66
C ALA A 643 -13.37 7.06 -3.20
N ILE A 644 -12.16 7.11 -3.76
CA ILE A 644 -11.93 7.12 -5.21
C ILE A 644 -11.11 5.91 -5.64
N ILE A 645 -11.57 5.23 -6.68
CA ILE A 645 -10.82 4.15 -7.34
C ILE A 645 -10.74 4.48 -8.84
N THR A 646 -9.53 4.62 -9.36
CA THR A 646 -9.24 4.76 -10.79
C THR A 646 -8.40 3.58 -11.25
N ILE A 647 -8.83 2.91 -12.31
CA ILE A 647 -8.07 1.85 -12.98
C ILE A 647 -8.02 2.19 -14.47
N ASP A 648 -6.83 2.43 -15.01
CA ASP A 648 -6.64 2.97 -16.37
C ASP A 648 -5.58 2.17 -17.14
N SER A 649 -5.94 1.71 -18.34
CA SER A 649 -5.07 1.03 -19.28
C SER A 649 -4.62 -0.36 -18.80
N MET A 650 -5.55 -1.33 -18.79
CA MET A 650 -5.21 -2.76 -18.69
C MET A 650 -5.03 -3.33 -20.09
N ASP A 651 -3.88 -3.96 -20.35
CA ASP A 651 -3.40 -4.28 -21.69
C ASP A 651 -2.90 -5.75 -21.74
N TYR A 652 -3.84 -6.68 -21.58
CA TYR A 652 -3.57 -8.12 -21.61
C TYR A 652 -4.66 -8.86 -22.38
N SER A 653 -4.26 -9.79 -23.25
CA SER A 653 -5.13 -10.51 -24.20
C SER A 653 -5.74 -11.81 -23.66
N GLY A 654 -5.38 -12.22 -22.44
CA GLY A 654 -5.93 -13.40 -21.79
C GLY A 654 -7.38 -13.25 -21.40
N LEU A 655 -8.18 -14.26 -21.75
CA LEU A 655 -9.61 -14.35 -21.47
C LEU A 655 -9.90 -14.37 -19.96
N HIS A 656 -11.06 -13.83 -19.57
CA HIS A 656 -11.65 -13.86 -18.22
C HIS A 656 -11.02 -12.92 -17.17
N LEU A 657 -10.21 -11.93 -17.56
CA LEU A 657 -9.67 -10.94 -16.62
C LEU A 657 -10.65 -9.79 -16.34
N ALA A 658 -10.46 -9.10 -15.20
CA ALA A 658 -11.28 -7.96 -14.78
C ALA A 658 -10.46 -6.86 -14.08
N ALA A 659 -10.87 -5.60 -14.27
CA ALA A 659 -10.28 -4.48 -13.54
C ALA A 659 -10.65 -4.50 -12.05
N ILE A 660 -11.86 -4.95 -11.70
CA ILE A 660 -12.22 -5.36 -10.34
C ILE A 660 -12.87 -6.73 -10.39
N SER A 661 -12.37 -7.69 -9.61
CA SER A 661 -12.98 -9.01 -9.39
C SER A 661 -13.28 -9.20 -7.90
N THR A 662 -14.49 -9.61 -7.53
CA THR A 662 -14.90 -9.88 -6.15
C THR A 662 -15.70 -11.19 -6.05
N THR A 663 -15.79 -11.82 -4.87
CA THR A 663 -16.50 -13.13 -4.76
C THR A 663 -17.44 -13.35 -3.57
N THR A 664 -17.79 -12.33 -2.78
CA THR A 664 -18.84 -12.49 -1.75
C THR A 664 -19.81 -11.30 -1.69
N LYS A 665 -19.29 -10.09 -1.50
CA LYS A 665 -20.02 -8.82 -1.51
C LYS A 665 -19.23 -7.74 -2.21
N PHE A 666 -19.90 -6.95 -3.04
CA PHE A 666 -19.38 -5.67 -3.52
C PHE A 666 -20.29 -4.54 -3.03
N GLU A 667 -19.70 -3.52 -2.40
CA GLU A 667 -20.41 -2.35 -1.91
C GLU A 667 -19.66 -1.09 -2.34
N ASN A 668 -20.32 -0.21 -3.11
CA ASN A 668 -19.75 1.07 -3.53
C ASN A 668 -20.63 2.24 -3.09
N ARG A 669 -20.03 3.17 -2.35
CA ARG A 669 -20.56 4.44 -1.87
C ARG A 669 -19.73 5.64 -2.37
N GLY A 670 -18.58 5.39 -2.98
CA GLY A 670 -17.65 6.39 -3.52
C GLY A 670 -17.71 6.50 -5.04
N ILE A 671 -16.56 6.78 -5.68
CA ILE A 671 -16.41 6.85 -7.14
C ILE A 671 -15.46 5.74 -7.61
N VAL A 672 -15.95 4.85 -8.45
CA VAL A 672 -15.16 3.87 -9.20
C VAL A 672 -15.14 4.28 -10.67
N THR A 673 -13.94 4.41 -11.25
CA THR A 673 -13.73 4.80 -12.66
C THR A 673 -12.74 3.84 -13.32
N LEU A 674 -13.23 3.07 -14.28
CA LEU A 674 -12.47 2.08 -15.04
C LEU A 674 -12.31 2.58 -16.49
N LYS A 675 -11.10 2.48 -17.06
CA LYS A 675 -10.75 3.06 -18.37
C LYS A 675 -9.80 2.17 -19.16
N HIS A 676 -9.96 2.13 -20.49
CA HIS A 676 -9.01 1.51 -21.42
C HIS A 676 -8.70 0.05 -21.04
N LEU A 677 -9.71 -0.83 -21.08
CA LEU A 677 -9.58 -2.21 -20.64
C LEU A 677 -9.65 -3.18 -21.81
N THR A 678 -8.68 -4.09 -21.97
CA THR A 678 -8.74 -5.16 -22.98
C THR A 678 -9.72 -6.31 -22.64
N GLN A 679 -10.27 -6.33 -21.43
CA GLN A 679 -11.08 -7.44 -20.89
C GLN A 679 -12.31 -6.90 -20.13
N SER A 680 -12.68 -7.50 -18.98
CA SER A 680 -13.87 -7.11 -18.21
C SER A 680 -13.64 -5.84 -17.37
N GLY A 681 -14.66 -5.01 -17.20
CA GLY A 681 -14.66 -3.94 -16.21
C GLY A 681 -14.71 -4.48 -14.78
N LEU A 682 -15.89 -4.95 -14.36
CA LEU A 682 -16.09 -5.52 -13.03
C LEU A 682 -16.65 -6.94 -13.13
N GLN A 683 -16.24 -7.82 -12.21
CA GLN A 683 -16.83 -9.14 -11.98
C GLN A 683 -17.15 -9.32 -10.49
N ASN A 684 -18.33 -9.83 -10.16
CA ASN A 684 -18.68 -10.30 -8.82
C ASN A 684 -19.17 -11.75 -8.90
N LEU A 685 -18.27 -12.71 -8.69
CA LEU A 685 -18.44 -14.13 -9.00
C LEU A 685 -18.78 -14.95 -7.75
N ASN A 686 -19.85 -15.74 -7.79
CA ASN A 686 -20.39 -16.43 -6.59
C ASN A 686 -20.87 -15.44 -5.51
N ASN A 687 -21.39 -14.29 -5.93
CA ASN A 687 -21.93 -13.24 -5.05
C ASN A 687 -23.01 -13.84 -4.11
N THR A 688 -22.70 -13.85 -2.82
CA THR A 688 -23.50 -14.48 -1.75
C THR A 688 -24.14 -13.47 -0.81
N GLN A 689 -23.77 -12.18 -0.91
CA GLN A 689 -24.18 -11.12 0.03
C GLN A 689 -24.65 -9.83 -0.66
N GLY A 690 -24.78 -9.83 -1.98
CA GLY A 690 -25.29 -8.72 -2.79
C GLY A 690 -24.21 -7.83 -3.41
N PHE A 691 -24.58 -7.18 -4.51
CA PHE A 691 -23.87 -6.06 -5.12
C PHE A 691 -24.70 -4.79 -4.84
N ASP A 692 -24.19 -3.90 -3.97
CA ASP A 692 -24.86 -2.64 -3.61
C ASP A 692 -24.11 -1.44 -4.21
N ASN A 693 -24.74 -0.66 -5.07
CA ASN A 693 -24.19 0.60 -5.59
C ASN A 693 -24.99 1.81 -5.11
N TYR A 694 -24.47 2.48 -4.08
CA TYR A 694 -24.87 3.83 -3.63
C TYR A 694 -24.06 4.93 -4.33
N GLY A 695 -22.87 4.61 -4.84
CA GLY A 695 -21.92 5.54 -5.41
C GLY A 695 -21.97 5.64 -6.94
N GLN A 696 -20.90 6.17 -7.52
CA GLN A 696 -20.75 6.25 -8.98
C GLN A 696 -19.84 5.13 -9.48
N LEU A 697 -20.29 4.39 -10.47
CA LEU A 697 -19.56 3.32 -11.17
C LEU A 697 -19.49 3.68 -12.65
N ARG A 698 -18.29 4.04 -13.12
CA ARG A 698 -18.06 4.54 -14.47
C ARG A 698 -17.10 3.63 -15.23
N VAL A 699 -17.47 3.18 -16.43
CA VAL A 699 -16.66 2.26 -17.25
C VAL A 699 -16.52 2.82 -18.67
N PHE A 700 -15.31 3.22 -19.06
CA PHE A 700 -15.02 3.89 -20.33
C PHE A 700 -14.07 3.05 -21.20
N ARG A 701 -14.36 2.87 -22.50
CA ARG A 701 -13.45 2.23 -23.47
C ARG A 701 -12.94 0.85 -23.00
N HIS A 702 -13.84 -0.13 -22.95
CA HIS A 702 -13.52 -1.51 -22.56
C HIS A 702 -13.81 -2.45 -23.73
N VAL A 703 -13.02 -3.50 -23.94
CA VAL A 703 -13.09 -4.30 -25.18
C VAL A 703 -14.18 -5.37 -25.13
N GLN A 704 -14.33 -6.10 -24.01
CA GLN A 704 -15.17 -7.31 -23.97
C GLN A 704 -16.45 -7.18 -23.13
N LEU A 705 -16.37 -7.00 -21.80
CA LEU A 705 -17.53 -7.02 -20.90
C LEU A 705 -17.49 -5.85 -19.91
N GLY A 706 -18.63 -5.20 -19.67
CA GLY A 706 -18.70 -4.01 -18.82
C GLY A 706 -18.74 -4.37 -17.34
N LEU A 707 -19.83 -5.04 -16.92
CA LEU A 707 -20.01 -5.56 -15.57
C LEU A 707 -20.55 -7.00 -15.65
N ILE A 708 -20.07 -7.87 -14.77
CA ILE A 708 -20.55 -9.25 -14.59
C ILE A 708 -20.94 -9.46 -13.12
N ASN A 709 -22.10 -10.06 -12.88
CA ASN A 709 -22.53 -10.49 -11.56
C ASN A 709 -23.11 -11.91 -11.65
N THR A 710 -22.60 -12.85 -10.85
CA THR A 710 -23.07 -14.25 -10.87
C THR A 710 -23.17 -14.86 -9.47
N GLY A 711 -24.13 -15.77 -9.30
CA GLY A 711 -24.32 -16.54 -8.07
C GLY A 711 -25.80 -16.71 -7.74
N ASN A 712 -26.19 -17.91 -7.33
CA ASN A 712 -27.60 -18.36 -7.22
C ASN A 712 -28.47 -17.53 -6.24
N ALA A 713 -27.84 -16.81 -5.30
CA ALA A 713 -28.51 -15.92 -4.34
C ALA A 713 -28.10 -14.45 -4.52
N SER A 714 -27.43 -14.11 -5.63
CA SER A 714 -26.98 -12.74 -5.86
C SER A 714 -28.14 -11.81 -6.23
N LEU A 715 -27.94 -10.54 -5.86
CA LEU A 715 -28.80 -9.39 -6.15
C LEU A 715 -27.87 -8.28 -6.61
N PHE A 716 -28.21 -7.61 -7.71
CA PHE A 716 -27.63 -6.32 -8.07
C PHE A 716 -28.62 -5.21 -7.70
N ASP A 717 -28.23 -4.29 -6.82
CA ASP A 717 -29.07 -3.18 -6.39
C ASP A 717 -28.32 -1.84 -6.57
N ASN A 718 -28.72 -1.10 -7.61
CA ASN A 718 -28.35 0.30 -7.78
C ASN A 718 -29.32 1.18 -6.98
N LYS A 719 -28.83 1.74 -5.88
CA LYS A 719 -29.62 2.47 -4.88
C LYS A 719 -30.03 3.86 -5.40
N SER A 720 -30.86 4.58 -4.64
CA SER A 720 -31.39 5.91 -5.01
C SER A 720 -30.33 7.00 -5.23
N THR A 721 -29.10 6.83 -4.74
CA THR A 721 -27.95 7.71 -5.04
C THR A 721 -27.01 7.15 -6.10
N GLY A 722 -27.22 5.90 -6.52
CA GLY A 722 -26.29 5.12 -7.35
C GLY A 722 -26.32 5.48 -8.83
N LEU A 723 -25.15 5.71 -9.41
CA LEU A 723 -24.98 5.93 -10.85
C LEU A 723 -24.17 4.78 -11.45
N VAL A 724 -24.70 4.13 -12.48
CA VAL A 724 -23.94 3.23 -13.36
C VAL A 724 -23.85 3.88 -14.74
N TRP A 725 -22.64 4.15 -15.21
CA TRP A 725 -22.41 4.74 -16.55
C TRP A 725 -21.34 3.96 -17.31
N ILE A 726 -21.72 3.37 -18.44
CA ILE A 726 -20.82 2.66 -19.36
C ILE A 726 -20.77 3.39 -20.71
N ASP A 727 -19.56 3.64 -21.23
CA ASP A 727 -19.34 4.44 -22.44
C ASP A 727 -18.28 3.80 -23.36
N SER A 728 -18.76 3.25 -24.49
CA SER A 728 -18.01 2.67 -25.61
C SER A 728 -17.17 1.41 -25.33
N SER A 729 -17.20 0.52 -26.32
CA SER A 729 -16.22 -0.54 -26.56
C SER A 729 -15.47 -0.33 -27.89
N ALA A 730 -14.38 -1.08 -28.11
CA ALA A 730 -13.45 -0.89 -29.22
C ALA A 730 -13.34 -2.12 -30.16
N THR A 731 -14.16 -2.11 -31.21
CA THR A 731 -13.83 -2.56 -32.59
C THR A 731 -13.29 -3.98 -32.89
N GLN A 732 -13.11 -4.89 -31.93
CA GLN A 732 -12.78 -6.31 -32.20
C GLN A 732 -13.70 -7.22 -31.35
N SER A 733 -14.65 -7.97 -31.91
CA SER A 733 -14.60 -9.06 -32.92
C SER A 733 -14.17 -10.41 -32.35
N VAL A 734 -15.00 -11.45 -32.57
CA VAL A 734 -14.77 -12.87 -32.21
C VAL A 734 -14.98 -13.23 -30.73
N PHE A 735 -16.11 -12.83 -30.14
CA PHE A 735 -16.85 -13.69 -29.20
C PHE A 735 -18.34 -13.66 -29.52
N ARG A 736 -18.97 -14.84 -29.64
CA ARG A 736 -20.42 -15.01 -29.80
C ARG A 736 -21.01 -15.41 -28.44
N GLY A 737 -21.86 -14.57 -27.84
CA GLY A 737 -22.71 -15.01 -26.73
C GLY A 737 -23.14 -13.90 -25.77
N GLU A 738 -22.21 -13.07 -25.34
CA GLU A 738 -22.31 -12.29 -24.09
C GLU A 738 -22.41 -10.77 -24.30
N GLY A 739 -23.08 -10.08 -23.37
CA GLY A 739 -23.44 -8.66 -23.43
C GLY A 739 -22.68 -7.78 -22.44
N LEU A 740 -22.81 -6.46 -22.61
CA LEU A 740 -22.06 -5.45 -21.82
C LEU A 740 -22.34 -5.54 -20.31
N TYR A 741 -23.57 -5.92 -19.96
CA TYR A 741 -23.99 -6.30 -18.62
C TYR A 741 -24.44 -7.76 -18.64
N LEU A 742 -23.69 -8.64 -17.95
CA LEU A 742 -23.98 -10.06 -17.82
C LEU A 742 -24.39 -10.35 -16.38
N ASP A 743 -25.64 -10.78 -16.17
CA ASP A 743 -26.16 -11.05 -14.84
C ASP A 743 -26.86 -12.40 -14.77
N GLN A 744 -26.41 -13.20 -13.81
CA GLN A 744 -26.94 -14.52 -13.45
C GLN A 744 -27.48 -14.52 -12.02
N ALA A 745 -27.92 -13.34 -11.56
CA ALA A 745 -28.56 -13.13 -10.27
C ALA A 745 -29.94 -13.77 -10.13
N SER A 746 -30.42 -13.77 -8.89
CA SER A 746 -31.86 -13.91 -8.62
C SER A 746 -32.64 -12.66 -9.06
N SER A 747 -32.01 -11.48 -9.04
CA SER A 747 -32.67 -10.20 -9.28
C SER A 747 -31.72 -9.04 -9.59
N PHE A 748 -32.21 -8.08 -10.38
CA PHE A 748 -31.61 -6.78 -10.64
C PHE A 748 -32.61 -5.68 -10.27
N ILE A 749 -32.17 -4.69 -9.49
CA ILE A 749 -32.98 -3.56 -9.05
C ILE A 749 -32.23 -2.25 -9.39
N ASN A 750 -32.91 -1.33 -10.08
CA ASN A 750 -32.44 0.03 -10.30
C ASN A 750 -33.38 1.05 -9.65
N ASN A 751 -32.84 1.86 -8.74
CA ASN A 751 -33.56 2.92 -8.02
C ASN A 751 -33.03 4.33 -8.35
N ASN A 752 -32.14 4.50 -9.34
CA ASN A 752 -31.66 5.83 -9.79
C ASN A 752 -31.29 5.87 -11.29
N LEU A 753 -30.01 5.86 -11.67
CA LEU A 753 -29.58 6.07 -13.05
C LEU A 753 -28.61 5.01 -13.57
N VAL A 754 -29.03 4.31 -14.63
CA VAL A 754 -28.20 3.43 -15.45
C VAL A 754 -28.10 4.01 -16.87
N LYS A 755 -26.88 4.20 -17.37
CA LYS A 755 -26.62 4.83 -18.68
C LYS A 755 -25.59 4.04 -19.48
N ILE A 756 -25.96 3.53 -20.65
CA ILE A 756 -25.05 2.86 -21.59
C ILE A 756 -25.08 3.60 -22.92
N LYS A 757 -23.94 4.16 -23.33
CA LYS A 757 -23.89 5.18 -24.40
C LYS A 757 -23.49 4.65 -25.80
N THR A 758 -22.86 3.48 -25.90
CA THR A 758 -22.45 2.85 -27.17
C THR A 758 -22.05 1.39 -26.94
N THR A 759 -22.45 0.49 -27.85
CA THR A 759 -22.05 -0.92 -27.92
C THR A 759 -21.87 -1.36 -29.38
N LEU A 760 -21.30 -2.55 -29.61
CA LEU A 760 -21.25 -3.25 -30.90
C LEU A 760 -21.99 -4.60 -30.88
N SER A 761 -22.67 -4.87 -29.76
CA SER A 761 -23.38 -6.09 -29.40
C SER A 761 -24.49 -5.74 -28.39
N SER A 762 -25.24 -6.75 -27.94
CA SER A 762 -26.32 -6.58 -26.97
C SER A 762 -25.84 -5.90 -25.66
N PRO A 763 -26.32 -4.69 -25.31
CA PRO A 763 -25.93 -3.97 -24.11
C PRO A 763 -26.21 -4.73 -22.81
N ILE A 764 -27.35 -5.40 -22.69
CA ILE A 764 -27.71 -6.16 -21.49
C ILE A 764 -28.26 -7.53 -21.87
N GLN A 765 -27.79 -8.56 -21.17
CA GLN A 765 -28.37 -9.90 -21.18
C GLN A 765 -28.51 -10.44 -19.75
N PHE A 766 -29.76 -10.65 -19.33
CA PHE A 766 -30.08 -11.45 -18.15
C PHE A 766 -30.22 -12.91 -18.54
N PHE A 767 -29.56 -13.80 -17.80
CA PHE A 767 -29.71 -15.24 -17.89
C PHE A 767 -30.19 -15.80 -16.54
N ASN A 768 -30.70 -17.03 -16.55
CA ASN A 768 -31.01 -17.80 -15.33
C ASN A 768 -32.05 -17.15 -14.37
N ASN A 769 -33.16 -16.65 -14.92
CA ASN A 769 -34.35 -16.24 -14.16
C ASN A 769 -34.19 -14.96 -13.27
N ALA A 770 -33.19 -14.12 -13.55
CA ALA A 770 -32.92 -12.86 -12.83
C ALA A 770 -34.05 -11.81 -12.95
N ALA A 771 -34.90 -11.68 -11.94
CA ALA A 771 -36.05 -10.76 -11.97
C ALA A 771 -35.62 -9.29 -12.04
N TYR A 772 -36.12 -8.55 -13.04
CA TYR A 772 -35.72 -7.16 -13.30
C TYR A 772 -36.73 -6.14 -12.77
N THR A 773 -36.28 -5.20 -11.93
CA THR A 773 -37.13 -4.14 -11.36
C THR A 773 -36.51 -2.75 -11.54
N ASN A 774 -37.31 -1.79 -12.04
CA ASN A 774 -36.93 -0.39 -12.20
C ASN A 774 -37.87 0.51 -11.38
N ASN A 775 -37.40 1.09 -10.27
CA ASN A 775 -38.16 1.87 -9.28
C ASN A 775 -37.85 3.36 -9.35
N ASP A 776 -38.82 4.21 -9.71
CA ASP A 776 -38.69 5.69 -9.72
C ASP A 776 -37.44 6.23 -10.47
N SER A 777 -36.94 5.45 -11.43
CA SER A 777 -35.56 5.51 -11.89
C SER A 777 -35.43 5.56 -13.42
N THR A 778 -34.33 6.14 -13.90
CA THR A 778 -34.05 6.33 -15.32
C THR A 778 -33.03 5.32 -15.84
N ILE A 779 -33.30 4.77 -17.01
CA ILE A 779 -32.37 3.94 -17.78
C ILE A 779 -32.27 4.48 -19.21
N LEU A 780 -31.05 4.73 -19.68
CA LEU A 780 -30.79 5.24 -21.03
C LEU A 780 -29.82 4.31 -21.77
N PHE A 781 -30.27 3.69 -22.87
CA PHE A 781 -29.46 2.85 -23.76
C PHE A 781 -29.34 3.46 -25.15
N ASN A 782 -28.12 3.65 -25.63
CA ASN A 782 -27.81 3.94 -27.02
C ASN A 782 -26.93 2.81 -27.57
N GLY A 783 -27.51 1.91 -28.38
CA GLY A 783 -26.80 0.78 -28.98
C GLY A 783 -26.42 1.01 -30.45
N LEU A 784 -25.53 0.17 -30.98
CA LEU A 784 -25.33 -0.08 -32.40
C LEU A 784 -25.16 -1.61 -32.58
N ASN A 785 -25.89 -2.20 -33.52
CA ASN A 785 -25.86 -3.63 -33.88
C ASN A 785 -26.11 -4.63 -32.71
N GLY A 786 -27.37 -5.04 -32.52
CA GLY A 786 -27.75 -6.14 -31.62
C GLY A 786 -29.00 -5.85 -30.78
N TYR A 787 -29.43 -6.82 -29.98
CA TYR A 787 -30.56 -6.70 -29.07
C TYR A 787 -30.25 -5.69 -27.96
N VAL A 788 -30.85 -4.49 -27.99
CA VAL A 788 -30.56 -3.42 -27.01
C VAL A 788 -30.84 -3.85 -25.56
N PHE A 789 -31.82 -4.72 -25.35
CA PHE A 789 -32.12 -5.34 -24.06
C PHE A 789 -32.57 -6.80 -24.25
N SER A 790 -32.01 -7.74 -23.50
CA SER A 790 -32.47 -9.15 -23.48
C SER A 790 -32.68 -9.64 -22.06
N ASN A 791 -33.88 -10.12 -21.74
CA ASN A 791 -34.17 -10.87 -20.52
C ASN A 791 -34.59 -12.31 -20.89
N GLN A 792 -33.91 -13.31 -20.33
CA GLN A 792 -34.23 -14.72 -20.54
C GLN A 792 -34.80 -15.36 -19.28
N ASN A 793 -36.04 -15.85 -19.39
CA ASN A 793 -36.74 -16.61 -18.36
C ASN A 793 -36.94 -15.88 -17.02
N ALA A 794 -36.91 -14.54 -16.97
CA ALA A 794 -37.25 -13.76 -15.77
C ALA A 794 -38.37 -12.72 -15.96
N ASN A 795 -39.02 -12.34 -14.85
CA ASN A 795 -39.99 -11.23 -14.82
C ASN A 795 -39.31 -9.88 -15.12
N PHE A 796 -40.07 -8.96 -15.71
CA PHE A 796 -39.68 -7.56 -15.88
C PHE A 796 -40.75 -6.62 -15.32
N GLN A 797 -40.36 -5.66 -14.47
CA GLN A 797 -41.24 -4.69 -13.84
C GLN A 797 -40.65 -3.28 -13.92
N ASN A 798 -41.24 -2.41 -14.75
CA ASN A 798 -40.95 -0.98 -14.75
C ASN A 798 -42.03 -0.27 -13.93
N ASN A 799 -41.70 0.24 -12.74
CA ASN A 799 -42.66 0.79 -11.79
C ASN A 799 -43.07 2.24 -12.11
N ASN A 800 -43.99 2.79 -11.30
CA ASN A 800 -44.43 4.18 -11.42
C ASN A 800 -43.22 5.14 -11.45
N ASN A 801 -43.36 6.25 -12.18
CA ASN A 801 -42.34 7.26 -12.47
C ASN A 801 -41.08 6.77 -13.19
N ALA A 802 -40.81 5.46 -13.23
CA ALA A 802 -39.60 4.89 -13.81
C ALA A 802 -39.59 5.01 -15.34
N TYR A 803 -38.44 5.42 -15.88
CA TYR A 803 -38.24 5.74 -17.29
C TYR A 803 -37.19 4.82 -17.94
N LEU A 804 -37.56 4.18 -19.05
CA LEU A 804 -36.67 3.38 -19.88
C LEU A 804 -36.63 3.97 -21.30
N GLU A 805 -35.44 4.37 -21.77
CA GLU A 805 -35.22 4.80 -23.15
C GLU A 805 -34.26 3.84 -23.87
N LEU A 806 -34.75 3.21 -24.93
CA LEU A 806 -33.97 2.40 -25.85
C LEU A 806 -33.80 3.15 -27.18
N ASN A 807 -32.56 3.53 -27.54
CA ASN A 807 -32.20 3.99 -28.87
C ASN A 807 -31.39 2.92 -29.60
N GLY A 808 -31.90 2.46 -30.74
CA GLY A 808 -31.27 1.45 -31.58
C GLY A 808 -30.20 1.98 -32.54
N ASN A 809 -30.21 3.26 -32.90
CA ASN A 809 -29.37 3.85 -33.97
C ASN A 809 -29.32 2.97 -35.24
N ASN A 810 -30.48 2.51 -35.72
CA ASN A 810 -30.72 1.55 -36.81
C ASN A 810 -30.49 0.06 -36.47
N SER A 811 -30.27 -0.32 -35.20
CA SER A 811 -30.18 -1.73 -34.78
C SER A 811 -31.44 -2.54 -35.10
N THR A 812 -31.26 -3.83 -35.36
CA THR A 812 -32.34 -4.74 -35.77
C THR A 812 -33.38 -4.95 -34.68
N VAL A 813 -32.99 -5.11 -33.41
CA VAL A 813 -33.94 -5.38 -32.31
C VAL A 813 -33.68 -4.50 -31.09
N GLY A 814 -34.74 -3.91 -30.54
CA GLY A 814 -34.71 -3.18 -29.27
C GLY A 814 -34.72 -4.11 -28.07
N ALA A 815 -35.91 -4.40 -27.54
CA ALA A 815 -36.07 -5.31 -26.41
C ALA A 815 -36.46 -6.73 -26.83
N GLN A 816 -35.94 -7.74 -26.15
CA GLN A 816 -36.32 -9.14 -26.27
C GLN A 816 -36.57 -9.77 -24.89
N PHE A 817 -37.69 -10.48 -24.74
CA PHE A 817 -38.07 -11.17 -23.51
C PHE A 817 -38.41 -12.64 -23.84
N HIS A 818 -37.72 -13.61 -23.22
CA HIS A 818 -37.94 -15.04 -23.49
C HIS A 818 -38.71 -15.75 -22.34
N ILE A 819 -39.67 -16.58 -22.77
CA ILE A 819 -40.45 -17.69 -22.16
C ILE A 819 -40.75 -17.68 -20.63
N ASN A 820 -41.98 -18.08 -20.28
CA ASN A 820 -42.47 -18.47 -18.94
C ASN A 820 -42.70 -17.35 -17.90
N GLN A 821 -42.77 -16.07 -18.28
CA GLN A 821 -42.76 -14.95 -17.31
C GLN A 821 -43.76 -13.84 -17.63
N THR A 822 -43.79 -12.80 -16.79
CA THR A 822 -44.59 -11.58 -17.00
C THR A 822 -43.71 -10.36 -17.29
N PHE A 823 -44.22 -9.49 -18.17
CA PHE A 823 -43.71 -8.14 -18.38
C PHE A 823 -44.77 -7.16 -17.87
N THR A 824 -44.42 -6.29 -16.92
CA THR A 824 -45.30 -5.27 -16.37
C THR A 824 -44.70 -3.87 -16.55
N ASN A 825 -45.45 -2.96 -17.17
CA ASN A 825 -45.11 -1.54 -17.23
C ASN A 825 -46.16 -0.67 -16.52
N ASN A 826 -45.71 0.02 -15.48
CA ASN A 826 -46.42 1.06 -14.74
C ASN A 826 -45.77 2.45 -14.94
N GLY A 827 -44.60 2.50 -15.59
CA GLY A 827 -43.84 3.71 -15.86
C GLY A 827 -43.86 4.10 -17.34
N ARG A 828 -42.84 4.85 -17.77
CA ARG A 828 -42.69 5.28 -19.16
C ARG A 828 -41.58 4.50 -19.86
N ILE A 829 -41.88 3.97 -21.04
CA ILE A 829 -40.92 3.30 -21.92
C ILE A 829 -40.94 4.01 -23.28
N ARG A 830 -39.76 4.39 -23.78
CA ARG A 830 -39.53 4.96 -25.10
C ARG A 830 -38.61 4.05 -25.89
N MET A 831 -39.00 3.70 -27.11
CA MET A 831 -38.20 2.91 -28.03
C MET A 831 -38.07 3.67 -29.34
N GLN A 832 -36.82 3.88 -29.80
CA GLN A 832 -36.57 4.67 -30.99
C GLN A 832 -35.47 4.10 -31.91
N ASP A 833 -35.64 4.35 -33.20
CA ASP A 833 -34.63 4.14 -34.26
C ASP A 833 -34.18 2.67 -34.39
N PHE A 834 -35.15 1.76 -34.43
CA PHE A 834 -34.97 0.33 -34.72
C PHE A 834 -35.32 0.00 -36.17
N THR A 835 -34.57 -0.91 -36.82
CA THR A 835 -34.86 -1.33 -38.20
C THR A 835 -35.84 -2.49 -38.29
N LYS A 836 -35.74 -3.52 -37.42
CA LYS A 836 -36.67 -4.67 -37.43
C LYS A 836 -37.71 -4.60 -36.31
N ARG A 837 -37.41 -5.00 -35.08
CA ARG A 837 -38.37 -5.12 -33.96
C ARG A 837 -38.03 -4.11 -32.87
N ALA A 838 -38.94 -3.22 -32.49
CA ALA A 838 -38.71 -2.41 -31.28
C ALA A 838 -38.84 -3.26 -30.01
N MET A 839 -39.88 -4.09 -29.92
CA MET A 839 -40.12 -5.04 -28.83
C MET A 839 -40.45 -6.43 -29.37
N TYR A 840 -39.80 -7.46 -28.85
CA TYR A 840 -40.14 -8.87 -29.07
C TYR A 840 -40.35 -9.58 -27.74
N MET A 841 -41.46 -10.31 -27.59
CA MET A 841 -41.87 -10.91 -26.32
C MET A 841 -42.25 -12.37 -26.48
N GLN A 842 -41.94 -13.16 -25.46
CA GLN A 842 -42.42 -14.52 -25.26
C GLN A 842 -42.95 -14.66 -23.83
N ALA A 843 -43.65 -13.63 -23.36
CA ALA A 843 -44.09 -13.42 -21.98
C ALA A 843 -45.40 -12.64 -22.00
N ASN A 844 -46.26 -12.85 -21.00
CA ASN A 844 -47.52 -12.10 -20.89
C ASN A 844 -47.22 -10.62 -20.58
N PHE A 845 -47.68 -9.72 -21.44
CA PHE A 845 -47.44 -8.28 -21.32
C PHE A 845 -48.63 -7.57 -20.67
N THR A 846 -48.35 -6.73 -19.67
CA THR A 846 -49.32 -5.83 -19.03
C THR A 846 -48.78 -4.41 -18.98
N ASN A 847 -49.37 -3.50 -19.76
CA ASN A 847 -49.21 -2.06 -19.58
C ASN A 847 -50.36 -1.58 -18.67
N SER A 848 -50.08 -1.12 -17.46
CA SER A 848 -51.10 -0.67 -16.50
C SER A 848 -51.59 0.75 -16.82
N THR A 849 -52.54 1.28 -16.04
CA THR A 849 -53.19 2.58 -16.30
C THR A 849 -52.25 3.79 -16.26
N THR A 850 -51.13 3.70 -15.53
CA THR A 850 -50.04 4.69 -15.53
C THR A 850 -48.98 4.41 -16.61
N GLY A 851 -48.96 3.19 -17.15
CA GLY A 851 -47.98 2.72 -18.12
C GLY A 851 -48.08 3.44 -19.47
N LYS A 852 -46.96 4.01 -19.91
CA LYS A 852 -46.82 4.65 -21.23
C LYS A 852 -45.73 3.98 -22.05
N LEU A 853 -46.04 3.55 -23.27
CA LEU A 853 -45.12 2.96 -24.22
C LEU A 853 -45.17 3.76 -25.53
N HIS A 854 -44.03 4.29 -25.97
CA HIS A 854 -43.93 5.15 -27.14
C HIS A 854 -42.84 4.66 -28.09
N PHE A 855 -43.26 4.34 -29.32
CA PHE A 855 -42.39 3.93 -30.42
C PHE A 855 -42.20 5.09 -31.40
N LYS A 856 -40.96 5.44 -31.74
CA LYS A 856 -40.63 6.53 -32.67
C LYS A 856 -39.55 6.08 -33.66
N ASN A 857 -39.54 6.63 -34.87
CA ASN A 857 -38.42 6.41 -35.78
C ASN A 857 -38.09 7.66 -36.61
N GLY A 858 -36.83 8.09 -36.59
CA GLY A 858 -36.36 9.23 -37.35
C GLY A 858 -36.07 8.94 -38.82
N SER A 859 -35.39 7.81 -39.12
CA SER A 859 -34.71 7.61 -40.41
C SER A 859 -35.03 6.32 -41.17
N SER A 860 -35.43 5.24 -40.49
CA SER A 860 -35.62 3.93 -41.12
C SER A 860 -36.73 3.14 -40.41
N LYS A 861 -37.96 3.26 -40.93
CA LYS A 861 -39.20 2.66 -40.39
C LYS A 861 -38.97 1.31 -39.72
N THR A 862 -39.29 1.23 -38.44
CA THR A 862 -39.23 -0.03 -37.69
C THR A 862 -40.23 -1.02 -38.28
N GLU A 863 -39.78 -2.22 -38.64
CA GLU A 863 -40.66 -3.24 -39.22
C GLU A 863 -41.81 -3.61 -38.29
N TYR A 864 -41.57 -3.81 -36.98
CA TYR A 864 -42.57 -4.16 -35.96
C TYR A 864 -42.41 -3.30 -34.70
N ALA A 865 -43.47 -2.65 -34.21
CA ALA A 865 -43.43 -2.05 -32.87
C ALA A 865 -43.42 -3.13 -31.78
N ILE A 866 -44.36 -4.07 -31.83
CA ILE A 866 -44.44 -5.20 -30.90
C ILE A 866 -44.62 -6.51 -31.69
N GLU A 867 -43.77 -7.49 -31.39
CA GLU A 867 -43.94 -8.90 -31.74
C GLU A 867 -44.07 -9.72 -30.44
N SER A 868 -45.01 -10.67 -30.33
CA SER A 868 -45.36 -11.25 -29.01
C SER A 868 -45.95 -12.65 -29.07
N ASP A 869 -45.20 -13.71 -28.76
CA ASP A 869 -45.73 -15.09 -28.75
C ASP A 869 -46.85 -15.33 -27.70
N PHE A 870 -47.14 -14.35 -26.82
CA PHE A 870 -48.09 -14.41 -25.71
C PHE A 870 -49.06 -13.20 -25.70
N GLY A 871 -50.00 -13.19 -24.74
CA GLY A 871 -51.07 -12.20 -24.65
C GLY A 871 -50.61 -10.79 -24.25
N ILE A 872 -51.35 -9.79 -24.73
CA ILE A 872 -51.09 -8.35 -24.55
C ILE A 872 -52.29 -7.69 -23.85
N VAL A 873 -52.09 -7.24 -22.61
CA VAL A 873 -53.05 -6.42 -21.85
C VAL A 873 -52.59 -4.97 -21.85
N ASN A 874 -53.41 -4.06 -22.39
CA ASN A 874 -53.15 -2.62 -22.34
C ASN A 874 -54.25 -1.86 -21.60
N ASN A 875 -53.91 -1.33 -20.43
CA ASN A 875 -54.77 -0.44 -19.64
C ASN A 875 -54.28 1.02 -19.66
N GLY A 876 -53.08 1.27 -20.21
CA GLY A 876 -52.44 2.58 -20.28
C GLY A 876 -52.37 3.12 -21.70
N GLU A 877 -51.24 3.74 -22.06
CA GLU A 877 -51.01 4.39 -23.35
C GLU A 877 -49.94 3.66 -24.16
N ILE A 878 -50.25 3.29 -25.40
CA ILE A 878 -49.31 2.72 -26.38
C ILE A 878 -49.44 3.50 -27.69
N THR A 879 -48.35 4.13 -28.15
CA THR A 879 -48.35 5.05 -29.32
C THR A 879 -47.21 4.75 -30.29
N THR A 880 -47.43 4.93 -31.60
CA THR A 880 -46.40 4.78 -32.64
C THR A 880 -46.26 6.01 -33.54
N GLU A 881 -45.01 6.29 -33.93
CA GLU A 881 -44.64 7.33 -34.89
C GLU A 881 -43.61 6.76 -35.89
N ASN A 882 -43.96 6.76 -37.18
CA ASN A 882 -43.12 6.27 -38.29
C ASN A 882 -42.72 4.78 -38.19
N VAL A 883 -43.70 3.93 -37.92
CA VAL A 883 -43.57 2.47 -37.84
C VAL A 883 -44.20 1.82 -39.08
N ARG A 884 -43.69 0.66 -39.52
CA ARG A 884 -44.26 -0.06 -40.68
C ARG A 884 -45.43 -0.97 -40.26
N LEU A 885 -45.23 -1.79 -39.24
CA LEU A 885 -46.25 -2.70 -38.70
C LEU A 885 -46.33 -2.51 -37.17
N GLY A 886 -47.55 -2.43 -36.62
CA GLY A 886 -47.83 -2.15 -35.21
C GLY A 886 -47.58 -3.36 -34.31
N ILE A 887 -48.65 -4.10 -34.00
CA ILE A 887 -48.58 -5.39 -33.31
C ILE A 887 -48.65 -6.50 -34.37
N VAL A 888 -47.68 -7.41 -34.39
CA VAL A 888 -47.63 -8.51 -35.37
C VAL A 888 -47.18 -9.79 -34.69
N PHE A 889 -47.77 -10.93 -35.10
CA PHE A 889 -47.49 -12.27 -34.58
C PHE A 889 -47.74 -12.36 -33.07
N PHE A 890 -48.96 -12.79 -32.71
CA PHE A 890 -49.23 -13.27 -31.37
C PHE A 890 -50.12 -14.52 -31.35
N ASN A 891 -49.81 -15.42 -30.42
CA ASN A 891 -50.47 -16.72 -30.21
C ASN A 891 -51.33 -16.72 -28.93
N GLY A 892 -51.69 -15.53 -28.43
CA GLY A 892 -52.58 -15.32 -27.29
C GLY A 892 -53.67 -14.29 -27.61
N SER A 893 -54.32 -13.72 -26.59
CA SER A 893 -55.32 -12.64 -26.75
C SER A 893 -54.73 -11.24 -26.59
N LEU A 894 -55.37 -10.25 -27.23
CA LEU A 894 -55.08 -8.82 -27.06
C LEU A 894 -56.28 -8.15 -26.39
N TYR A 895 -56.10 -7.58 -25.20
CA TYR A 895 -57.15 -6.90 -24.44
C TYR A 895 -56.79 -5.44 -24.15
N ASN A 896 -57.60 -4.50 -24.65
CA ASN A 896 -57.39 -3.07 -24.47
C ASN A 896 -58.48 -2.44 -23.58
N THR A 897 -58.11 -1.81 -22.48
CA THR A 897 -58.95 -0.83 -21.75
C THR A 897 -58.42 0.60 -21.85
N GLY A 898 -57.16 0.78 -22.28
CA GLY A 898 -56.49 2.07 -22.45
C GLY A 898 -56.49 2.60 -23.89
N LEU A 899 -55.43 3.29 -24.27
CA LEU A 899 -55.18 3.86 -25.59
C LEU A 899 -54.16 3.02 -26.38
N PHE A 900 -54.57 2.54 -27.55
CA PHE A 900 -53.67 2.21 -28.66
C PHE A 900 -53.79 3.31 -29.73
N ASP A 901 -52.68 3.98 -30.05
CA ASP A 901 -52.59 4.89 -31.20
C ASP A 901 -51.55 4.36 -32.20
N PHE A 902 -52.05 3.73 -33.25
CA PHE A 902 -51.30 3.24 -34.40
C PHE A 902 -51.57 4.10 -35.65
N SER A 903 -51.90 5.39 -35.49
CA SER A 903 -52.01 6.32 -36.62
C SER A 903 -50.68 6.48 -37.38
N GLY A 904 -49.54 6.38 -36.68
CA GLY A 904 -48.19 6.39 -37.24
C GLY A 904 -47.69 5.05 -37.83
N VAL A 905 -48.58 4.08 -38.06
CA VAL A 905 -48.30 2.82 -38.76
C VAL A 905 -48.68 2.92 -40.23
N ASP A 906 -47.79 2.52 -41.17
CA ASP A 906 -48.04 2.68 -42.61
C ASP A 906 -48.66 1.46 -43.32
N SER A 907 -48.46 0.24 -42.82
CA SER A 907 -48.78 -0.99 -43.55
C SER A 907 -49.69 -1.96 -42.80
N MET A 908 -49.58 -2.11 -41.47
CA MET A 908 -50.34 -3.13 -40.73
C MET A 908 -50.45 -2.81 -39.23
N ALA A 909 -51.61 -2.37 -38.75
CA ALA A 909 -51.81 -2.05 -37.34
C ALA A 909 -51.76 -3.29 -36.43
N ILE A 910 -52.43 -4.38 -36.82
CA ILE A 910 -52.57 -5.60 -36.01
C ILE A 910 -52.51 -6.84 -36.91
N TYR A 911 -51.73 -7.86 -36.51
CA TYR A 911 -51.66 -9.17 -37.16
C TYR A 911 -51.56 -10.30 -36.12
N SER A 912 -52.57 -11.17 -36.04
CA SER A 912 -52.64 -12.33 -35.14
C SER A 912 -52.66 -13.65 -35.91
N TYR A 913 -52.00 -14.68 -35.39
CA TYR A 913 -52.18 -16.07 -35.82
C TYR A 913 -53.03 -16.89 -34.83
N SER A 914 -53.23 -16.42 -33.59
CA SER A 914 -54.08 -17.13 -32.64
C SER A 914 -55.53 -17.17 -33.12
N PRO A 915 -56.30 -18.24 -32.82
CA PRO A 915 -57.76 -18.17 -32.80
C PRO A 915 -58.29 -17.17 -31.74
N ASP A 916 -57.49 -16.78 -30.74
CA ASP A 916 -57.90 -15.84 -29.68
C ASP A 916 -58.26 -14.44 -30.19
N SER A 917 -59.26 -13.82 -29.53
CA SER A 917 -59.79 -12.53 -29.95
C SER A 917 -58.91 -11.33 -29.62
N VAL A 918 -58.85 -10.36 -30.54
CA VAL A 918 -58.56 -8.95 -30.26
C VAL A 918 -59.81 -8.31 -29.65
N ALA A 919 -59.71 -7.77 -28.44
CA ALA A 919 -60.83 -7.19 -27.70
C ALA A 919 -60.53 -5.76 -27.24
N ASN A 920 -61.33 -4.80 -27.71
CA ASN A 920 -61.32 -3.42 -27.22
C ASN A 920 -62.46 -3.27 -26.20
N SER A 921 -62.14 -3.13 -24.92
CA SER A 921 -63.10 -2.98 -23.83
C SER A 921 -63.84 -1.63 -23.89
N VAL A 922 -64.89 -1.48 -23.07
CA VAL A 922 -65.80 -0.31 -23.07
C VAL A 922 -65.04 1.02 -22.94
N CYS A 923 -64.06 1.10 -22.05
CA CYS A 923 -63.25 2.30 -21.87
C CYS A 923 -62.02 2.36 -22.81
N GLY A 924 -61.78 1.32 -23.61
CA GLY A 924 -60.68 1.25 -24.57
C GLY A 924 -60.85 2.17 -25.77
N LYS A 925 -59.74 2.74 -26.24
CA LYS A 925 -59.60 3.54 -27.47
C LYS A 925 -58.53 2.89 -28.36
N MET A 926 -58.87 2.63 -29.61
CA MET A 926 -57.95 2.23 -30.66
C MET A 926 -57.99 3.26 -31.80
N ILE A 927 -56.83 3.64 -32.33
CA ILE A 927 -56.67 4.34 -33.60
C ILE A 927 -55.78 3.46 -34.48
N LEU A 928 -56.25 3.04 -35.64
CA LEU A 928 -55.65 1.95 -36.43
C LEU A 928 -55.43 2.39 -37.89
N ASN A 929 -54.17 2.47 -38.30
CA ASN A 929 -53.74 2.75 -39.68
C ASN A 929 -52.99 1.54 -40.28
N GLY A 930 -53.17 1.30 -41.57
CA GLY A 930 -52.74 0.06 -42.23
C GLY A 930 -53.64 -1.16 -41.93
N LYS A 931 -53.22 -2.34 -42.39
CA LYS A 931 -53.98 -3.60 -42.37
C LYS A 931 -54.29 -4.18 -40.97
N LEU A 932 -55.36 -4.96 -40.90
CA LEU A 932 -55.82 -5.76 -39.77
C LEU A 932 -55.94 -7.23 -40.22
N PHE A 933 -55.25 -8.13 -39.54
CA PHE A 933 -55.34 -9.59 -39.77
C PHE A 933 -55.53 -10.28 -38.42
N MET A 934 -56.59 -11.07 -38.26
CA MET A 934 -56.93 -11.73 -36.98
C MET A 934 -58.06 -12.74 -37.16
N SER A 935 -58.18 -13.70 -36.26
CA SER A 935 -59.39 -14.53 -36.15
C SER A 935 -60.61 -13.67 -35.81
N ASP A 936 -60.62 -13.10 -34.60
CA ASP A 936 -61.76 -12.46 -33.97
C ASP A 936 -61.41 -11.03 -33.56
N PHE A 937 -62.28 -10.07 -33.90
CA PHE A 937 -62.21 -8.69 -33.43
C PHE A 937 -63.46 -8.37 -32.63
N ARG A 938 -63.34 -7.80 -31.43
CA ARG A 938 -64.46 -7.53 -30.53
C ARG A 938 -64.36 -6.12 -29.95
N ASN A 939 -64.91 -5.13 -30.67
CA ASN A 939 -64.95 -3.75 -30.21
C ASN A 939 -66.16 -3.50 -29.29
N ARG A 940 -65.92 -3.07 -28.05
CA ARG A 940 -66.92 -2.56 -27.09
C ARG A 940 -66.68 -1.10 -26.71
N GLY A 941 -65.50 -0.57 -27.00
CA GLY A 941 -65.11 0.83 -26.76
C GLY A 941 -65.16 1.66 -28.04
N TYR A 942 -64.15 2.49 -28.25
CA TYR A 942 -64.02 3.33 -29.45
C TYR A 942 -62.87 2.85 -30.34
N ALA A 943 -63.13 2.71 -31.65
CA ALA A 943 -62.15 2.39 -32.68
C ALA A 943 -62.21 3.42 -33.83
N ASP A 944 -61.05 3.93 -34.25
CA ASP A 944 -60.88 4.94 -35.31
C ASP A 944 -60.02 4.31 -36.42
N LEU A 945 -60.65 3.99 -37.55
CA LEU A 945 -60.07 3.23 -38.65
C LEU A 945 -59.61 4.18 -39.76
N ARG A 946 -58.33 4.07 -40.13
CA ARG A 946 -57.61 5.03 -40.98
C ARG A 946 -56.87 4.40 -42.17
N PHE A 947 -57.22 3.18 -42.56
CA PHE A 947 -56.82 2.54 -43.82
C PHE A 947 -57.87 2.76 -44.93
N THR A 948 -57.59 2.36 -46.18
CA THR A 948 -58.54 2.53 -47.32
C THR A 948 -58.85 1.22 -48.07
N GLY A 949 -60.09 0.72 -47.96
CA GLY A 949 -60.61 -0.50 -48.60
C GLY A 949 -60.52 -1.76 -47.73
N ILE A 950 -61.45 -2.71 -47.90
CA ILE A 950 -61.56 -3.90 -47.01
C ILE A 950 -60.49 -4.97 -47.25
N SER A 951 -59.74 -4.97 -48.36
CA SER A 951 -58.61 -5.89 -48.58
C SER A 951 -57.43 -5.65 -47.62
N ASN A 952 -57.61 -4.67 -46.71
CA ASN A 952 -56.79 -4.43 -45.55
C ASN A 952 -57.28 -5.19 -44.30
N ILE A 953 -58.52 -5.67 -44.26
CA ILE A 953 -59.06 -6.56 -43.22
C ILE A 953 -59.09 -7.98 -43.79
N ALA A 954 -58.32 -8.87 -43.19
CA ALA A 954 -58.29 -10.28 -43.55
C ALA A 954 -58.54 -11.10 -42.28
N ASN A 955 -59.81 -11.44 -42.05
CA ASN A 955 -60.26 -12.22 -40.92
C ASN A 955 -60.55 -13.69 -41.29
N SER A 956 -60.46 -14.56 -40.30
CA SER A 956 -60.85 -15.98 -40.38
C SER A 956 -61.90 -16.36 -39.32
N GLY A 957 -62.60 -15.35 -38.79
CA GLY A 957 -63.53 -15.44 -37.67
C GLY A 957 -64.28 -14.11 -37.47
N LEU A 958 -64.89 -13.92 -36.30
CA LEU A 958 -65.94 -12.92 -36.09
C LEU A 958 -65.40 -11.52 -35.81
N PHE A 959 -65.81 -10.54 -36.64
CA PHE A 959 -65.54 -9.12 -36.39
C PHE A 959 -66.81 -8.45 -35.84
N ILE A 960 -66.87 -8.30 -34.52
CA ILE A 960 -68.04 -7.83 -33.79
C ILE A 960 -67.80 -6.39 -33.30
N ASN A 961 -68.60 -5.44 -33.78
CA ASN A 961 -68.69 -4.10 -33.22
C ASN A 961 -69.91 -3.98 -32.30
N ASN A 962 -69.69 -3.92 -30.99
CA ASN A 962 -70.68 -3.56 -29.95
C ASN A 962 -70.44 -2.13 -29.40
N GLY A 963 -69.36 -1.46 -29.81
CA GLY A 963 -68.93 -0.16 -29.30
C GLY A 963 -69.24 0.97 -30.27
N ILE A 964 -68.25 1.81 -30.55
CA ILE A 964 -68.27 2.84 -31.59
C ILE A 964 -67.09 2.60 -32.52
N MET A 965 -67.37 2.64 -33.81
CA MET A 965 -66.39 2.50 -34.89
C MET A 965 -66.52 3.70 -35.83
N VAL A 966 -65.42 4.44 -36.04
CA VAL A 966 -65.33 5.50 -37.04
C VAL A 966 -64.52 4.96 -38.22
N ASP A 967 -65.10 4.93 -39.41
CA ASP A 967 -64.42 4.60 -40.66
C ASP A 967 -64.18 5.89 -41.46
N ARG A 968 -62.99 6.48 -41.31
CA ARG A 968 -62.71 7.80 -41.89
C ARG A 968 -62.66 7.81 -43.42
N TYR A 969 -62.46 6.64 -44.03
CA TYR A 969 -62.23 6.47 -45.47
C TYR A 969 -63.22 5.48 -46.14
N ASN A 970 -64.34 5.17 -45.49
CA ASN A 970 -65.41 4.33 -46.01
C ASN A 970 -64.95 2.91 -46.44
N SER A 971 -63.90 2.38 -45.80
CA SER A 971 -63.26 1.09 -46.10
C SER A 971 -64.10 -0.15 -45.82
N LEU A 972 -64.90 -0.11 -44.77
CA LEU A 972 -65.93 -1.08 -44.42
C LEU A 972 -67.26 -0.68 -45.06
N ALA A 973 -67.48 0.62 -45.24
CA ALA A 973 -68.72 1.15 -45.80
C ALA A 973 -68.98 0.70 -47.25
N ASP A 974 -67.97 0.78 -48.11
CA ASP A 974 -68.12 0.50 -49.53
C ASP A 974 -68.36 -1.01 -49.84
N GLU A 975 -68.42 -1.89 -48.82
CA GLU A 975 -68.73 -3.32 -48.92
C GLU A 975 -70.10 -3.72 -48.33
N GLY A 976 -70.98 -2.75 -48.02
CA GLY A 976 -72.40 -3.02 -47.76
C GLY A 976 -72.76 -3.68 -46.41
N ILE A 977 -71.90 -3.50 -45.40
CA ILE A 977 -71.95 -4.18 -44.08
C ILE A 977 -73.05 -3.61 -43.15
N PHE A 978 -73.93 -2.73 -43.66
CA PHE A 978 -74.79 -1.88 -42.81
C PHE A 978 -76.10 -2.49 -42.35
N ARG A 979 -76.57 -3.56 -42.99
CA ARG A 979 -77.82 -4.20 -42.59
C ARG A 979 -77.65 -4.79 -41.17
N PRO A 980 -78.46 -4.37 -40.16
CA PRO A 980 -78.35 -4.95 -38.83
C PRO A 980 -78.56 -6.48 -38.89
N GLY A 981 -77.53 -7.23 -38.50
CA GLY A 981 -77.52 -8.70 -38.56
C GLY A 981 -77.05 -9.35 -39.87
N ALA A 982 -76.53 -8.61 -40.85
CA ALA A 982 -75.94 -9.22 -42.05
C ALA A 982 -74.45 -9.57 -41.87
N THR A 983 -74.12 -10.86 -42.00
CA THR A 983 -72.75 -11.37 -42.06
C THR A 983 -72.15 -11.23 -43.46
N VAL A 984 -71.57 -10.06 -43.75
CA VAL A 984 -70.61 -9.93 -44.85
C VAL A 984 -69.23 -10.25 -44.29
N LYS A 985 -68.60 -11.35 -44.75
CA LYS A 985 -67.27 -11.82 -44.29
C LYS A 985 -67.17 -11.91 -42.75
N ASP A 986 -68.18 -12.47 -42.09
CA ASP A 986 -68.27 -12.67 -40.64
C ASP A 986 -68.18 -11.38 -39.78
N ILE A 987 -68.51 -10.23 -40.39
CA ILE A 987 -68.60 -8.93 -39.71
C ILE A 987 -70.03 -8.75 -39.15
N THR A 988 -70.16 -8.24 -37.92
CA THR A 988 -71.45 -8.01 -37.22
C THR A 988 -71.43 -6.67 -36.47
N ASN A 989 -72.37 -5.77 -36.77
CA ASN A 989 -72.52 -4.49 -36.09
C ASN A 989 -73.76 -4.45 -35.17
N ASN A 990 -73.52 -4.46 -33.86
CA ASN A 990 -74.52 -4.23 -32.80
C ASN A 990 -74.39 -2.85 -32.14
N GLY A 991 -73.23 -2.19 -32.31
CA GLY A 991 -72.87 -0.88 -31.77
C GLY A 991 -73.18 0.26 -32.74
N ILE A 992 -72.49 1.40 -32.60
CA ILE A 992 -72.51 2.48 -33.60
C ILE A 992 -71.38 2.25 -34.60
N PHE A 993 -71.72 2.37 -35.88
CA PHE A 993 -70.77 2.65 -36.95
C PHE A 993 -70.98 4.09 -37.45
N LEU A 994 -69.88 4.81 -37.66
CA LEU A 994 -69.82 6.23 -38.02
C LEU A 994 -68.92 6.42 -39.24
N GLU A 995 -69.34 7.27 -40.16
CA GLU A 995 -68.55 7.65 -41.33
C GLU A 995 -68.28 9.15 -41.36
N SER A 996 -67.37 9.56 -42.23
CA SER A 996 -67.16 10.96 -42.59
C SER A 996 -68.42 11.56 -43.26
N PHE A 997 -68.83 12.76 -42.84
CA PHE A 997 -69.79 13.56 -43.62
C PHE A 997 -69.14 13.97 -44.94
N LEU A 998 -69.75 13.60 -46.07
CA LEU A 998 -69.24 13.96 -47.40
C LEU A 998 -70.08 15.10 -48.01
N GLY A 999 -69.40 15.99 -48.76
CA GLY A 999 -70.01 17.15 -49.41
C GLY A 999 -70.26 18.34 -48.47
N PRO A 1000 -70.67 19.51 -49.00
CA PRO A 1000 -71.07 20.65 -48.19
C PRO A 1000 -72.34 20.35 -47.37
N LEU A 1001 -72.52 21.03 -46.25
CA LEU A 1001 -73.75 20.95 -45.45
C LEU A 1001 -74.66 22.16 -45.70
N SER A 1002 -75.94 21.99 -45.44
CA SER A 1002 -76.96 23.03 -45.59
C SER A 1002 -77.59 23.40 -44.24
N ASN A 1003 -77.13 24.51 -43.64
CA ASN A 1003 -77.70 25.11 -42.42
C ASN A 1003 -79.25 25.04 -42.36
N GLY A 1004 -79.79 24.46 -41.28
CA GLY A 1004 -81.23 24.33 -41.06
C GLY A 1004 -81.94 23.24 -41.87
N ILE A 1005 -81.22 22.53 -42.74
CA ILE A 1005 -81.71 21.36 -43.48
C ILE A 1005 -81.18 20.09 -42.80
N LYS A 1006 -82.00 19.05 -42.71
CA LYS A 1006 -81.61 17.77 -42.10
C LYS A 1006 -80.66 17.03 -43.02
N GLU A 1007 -79.39 17.04 -42.66
CA GLU A 1007 -78.37 16.13 -43.21
C GLU A 1007 -78.64 14.74 -42.63
N THR A 1008 -79.00 13.78 -43.46
CA THR A 1008 -79.09 12.38 -43.02
C THR A 1008 -77.70 11.92 -42.60
N ALA A 1009 -77.52 11.64 -41.31
CA ALA A 1009 -76.21 11.43 -40.73
C ALA A 1009 -75.80 9.97 -40.91
N ASN A 1010 -74.54 9.74 -41.29
CA ASN A 1010 -74.00 8.41 -41.55
C ASN A 1010 -73.65 7.69 -40.21
N ILE A 1011 -74.71 7.38 -39.47
CA ILE A 1011 -74.70 6.77 -38.14
C ILE A 1011 -75.57 5.52 -38.19
N VAL A 1012 -74.93 4.35 -38.29
CA VAL A 1012 -75.63 3.06 -38.30
C VAL A 1012 -75.48 2.41 -36.93
N ALA A 1013 -76.52 2.57 -36.12
CA ALA A 1013 -76.62 2.03 -34.77
C ALA A 1013 -77.38 0.69 -34.78
N GLY A 1014 -76.74 -0.36 -34.25
CA GLY A 1014 -77.39 -1.62 -33.92
C GLY A 1014 -78.22 -1.53 -32.65
N ALA A 1015 -78.98 -2.59 -32.35
CA ALA A 1015 -79.95 -2.63 -31.24
C ALA A 1015 -79.35 -2.51 -29.83
N SER A 1016 -78.02 -2.58 -29.69
CA SER A 1016 -77.30 -2.50 -28.40
C SER A 1016 -76.31 -1.33 -28.34
N ALA A 1017 -76.48 -0.34 -29.23
CA ALA A 1017 -75.55 0.78 -29.35
C ALA A 1017 -75.56 1.72 -28.13
N PRO A 1018 -74.39 2.29 -27.74
CA PRO A 1018 -74.34 3.38 -26.76
C PRO A 1018 -75.12 4.62 -27.23
N SER A 1019 -75.58 5.45 -26.30
CA SER A 1019 -76.34 6.66 -26.66
C SER A 1019 -75.45 7.79 -27.17
N VAL A 1020 -75.90 8.42 -28.27
CA VAL A 1020 -75.32 9.62 -28.89
C VAL A 1020 -75.92 10.86 -28.26
N ALA A 1021 -75.10 11.81 -27.82
CA ALA A 1021 -75.60 13.12 -27.39
C ALA A 1021 -76.25 13.88 -28.55
N GLY A 1022 -77.40 14.50 -28.28
CA GLY A 1022 -78.11 15.31 -29.28
C GLY A 1022 -77.32 16.53 -29.75
N ASN A 1023 -76.56 17.19 -28.87
CA ASN A 1023 -75.74 18.34 -29.25
C ASN A 1023 -74.40 17.89 -29.84
N TRP A 1024 -74.05 18.44 -31.00
CA TRP A 1024 -72.79 18.22 -31.72
C TRP A 1024 -72.04 19.55 -31.84
N TYR A 1025 -70.71 19.50 -31.82
CA TYR A 1025 -69.82 20.65 -31.61
C TYR A 1025 -68.69 20.71 -32.65
N LEU A 1026 -68.01 21.85 -32.76
CA LEU A 1026 -66.88 22.08 -33.67
C LEU A 1026 -65.51 21.81 -33.04
N ASP A 1027 -65.48 21.66 -31.72
CA ASP A 1027 -64.27 21.49 -30.91
C ASP A 1027 -64.38 20.30 -29.94
N PRO A 1028 -63.25 19.63 -29.62
CA PRO A 1028 -63.26 18.49 -28.71
C PRO A 1028 -63.51 18.87 -27.24
N ALA A 1029 -63.54 20.16 -26.90
CA ALA A 1029 -63.95 20.65 -25.57
C ALA A 1029 -65.46 20.91 -25.46
N LEU A 1030 -66.23 20.68 -26.54
CA LEU A 1030 -67.69 20.79 -26.62
C LEU A 1030 -68.21 22.21 -26.31
N THR A 1031 -67.50 23.24 -26.78
CA THR A 1031 -67.82 24.65 -26.48
C THR A 1031 -68.59 25.37 -27.58
N GLN A 1032 -68.37 25.01 -28.86
CA GLN A 1032 -69.00 25.64 -30.02
C GLN A 1032 -70.00 24.69 -30.67
N LEU A 1033 -71.30 24.90 -30.43
CA LEU A 1033 -72.36 24.07 -31.01
C LEU A 1033 -72.35 24.16 -32.54
N ALA A 1034 -72.22 23.01 -33.20
CA ALA A 1034 -72.34 22.83 -34.64
C ALA A 1034 -73.78 22.54 -35.08
N GLY A 1035 -74.59 21.91 -34.22
CA GLY A 1035 -75.98 21.58 -34.53
C GLY A 1035 -76.56 20.52 -33.59
N THR A 1036 -77.72 19.97 -33.97
CA THR A 1036 -78.43 18.95 -33.18
C THR A 1036 -78.68 17.67 -33.98
N TYR A 1037 -78.16 16.54 -33.51
CA TYR A 1037 -78.52 15.21 -33.97
C TYR A 1037 -79.83 14.72 -33.34
N SER A 1038 -80.63 14.04 -34.14
CA SER A 1038 -81.82 13.28 -33.79
C SER A 1038 -81.80 11.97 -34.58
N THR A 1039 -82.55 10.95 -34.15
CA THR A 1039 -82.49 9.60 -34.74
C THR A 1039 -82.58 9.62 -36.29
N GLY A 1040 -81.45 9.31 -36.94
CA GLY A 1040 -81.31 9.26 -38.39
C GLY A 1040 -80.89 10.57 -39.10
N TYR A 1041 -80.75 11.71 -38.41
CA TYR A 1041 -80.32 12.97 -39.05
C TYR A 1041 -79.60 13.95 -38.12
N PHE A 1042 -78.62 14.66 -38.67
CA PHE A 1042 -77.98 15.82 -38.08
C PHE A 1042 -78.62 17.10 -38.65
N LEU A 1043 -78.95 18.06 -37.78
CA LEU A 1043 -79.42 19.38 -38.16
C LEU A 1043 -78.29 20.40 -37.92
N PRO A 1044 -77.42 20.67 -38.93
CA PRO A 1044 -76.37 21.67 -38.83
C PRO A 1044 -76.94 23.08 -38.65
N ASN A 1045 -76.23 23.91 -37.89
CA ASN A 1045 -76.39 25.35 -37.88
C ASN A 1045 -75.41 26.01 -38.88
N SER A 1046 -75.37 27.35 -38.93
CA SER A 1046 -74.52 28.10 -39.86
C SER A 1046 -73.01 27.89 -39.68
N LEU A 1047 -72.55 27.50 -38.48
CA LEU A 1047 -71.13 27.29 -38.20
C LEU A 1047 -70.64 25.92 -38.70
N ALA A 1048 -71.52 24.90 -38.71
CA ALA A 1048 -71.20 23.57 -39.22
C ALA A 1048 -70.81 23.54 -40.71
N ASN A 1049 -71.26 24.51 -41.50
CA ASN A 1049 -70.91 24.60 -42.92
C ASN A 1049 -69.40 24.76 -43.17
N ALA A 1050 -68.66 25.33 -42.21
CA ALA A 1050 -67.22 25.58 -42.30
C ALA A 1050 -66.36 24.54 -41.54
N ALA A 1051 -66.98 23.50 -40.98
CA ALA A 1051 -66.29 22.50 -40.17
C ALA A 1051 -65.36 21.60 -41.00
N THR A 1052 -64.35 21.04 -40.33
CA THR A 1052 -63.57 19.89 -40.84
C THR A 1052 -63.82 18.61 -40.05
N ASN A 1053 -64.36 18.74 -38.83
CA ASN A 1053 -64.76 17.64 -37.94
C ASN A 1053 -65.94 18.12 -37.09
N PHE A 1054 -66.76 17.17 -36.63
CA PHE A 1054 -67.74 17.35 -35.57
C PHE A 1054 -67.37 16.52 -34.35
N TYR A 1055 -67.76 17.01 -33.17
CA TYR A 1055 -67.49 16.37 -31.89
C TYR A 1055 -68.79 16.17 -31.10
N PHE A 1056 -69.00 15.00 -30.53
CA PHE A 1056 -70.16 14.72 -29.67
C PHE A 1056 -69.82 13.76 -28.54
N THR A 1057 -70.57 13.78 -27.44
CA THR A 1057 -70.39 12.80 -26.35
C THR A 1057 -71.16 11.52 -26.63
N ALA A 1058 -70.47 10.38 -26.60
CA ALA A 1058 -71.09 9.08 -26.49
C ALA A 1058 -71.03 8.57 -25.05
N ASN A 1059 -72.18 8.14 -24.53
CA ASN A 1059 -72.29 7.67 -23.15
C ASN A 1059 -72.08 6.15 -23.07
N PHE A 1060 -70.83 5.74 -22.95
CA PHE A 1060 -70.48 4.40 -22.50
C PHE A 1060 -70.65 4.29 -20.97
N PRO A 1061 -71.15 3.17 -20.44
CA PRO A 1061 -71.28 2.96 -18.99
C PRO A 1061 -69.93 3.14 -18.26
N GLY A 1062 -69.87 4.13 -17.37
CA GLY A 1062 -68.70 4.44 -16.54
C GLY A 1062 -67.57 5.24 -17.21
N CYS A 1063 -67.60 5.48 -18.52
CA CYS A 1063 -66.52 6.18 -19.22
C CYS A 1063 -67.01 6.87 -20.52
N PRO A 1064 -67.78 7.97 -20.41
CA PRO A 1064 -68.24 8.73 -21.57
C PRO A 1064 -67.07 9.27 -22.40
N LYS A 1065 -67.24 9.36 -23.72
CA LYS A 1065 -66.18 9.74 -24.66
C LYS A 1065 -66.61 10.85 -25.59
N VAL A 1066 -65.73 11.80 -25.83
CA VAL A 1066 -65.84 12.70 -26.99
C VAL A 1066 -65.44 11.92 -28.23
N ILE A 1067 -66.36 11.85 -29.19
CA ILE A 1067 -66.25 11.17 -30.47
C ILE A 1067 -66.02 12.23 -31.54
N GLU A 1068 -65.03 11.99 -32.40
CA GLU A 1068 -64.73 12.83 -33.57
C GLU A 1068 -65.32 12.18 -34.83
N VAL A 1069 -66.04 12.96 -35.64
CA VAL A 1069 -66.59 12.55 -36.94
C VAL A 1069 -66.06 13.52 -38.01
N PRO A 1070 -65.33 13.07 -39.04
CA PRO A 1070 -64.79 13.98 -40.06
C PRO A 1070 -65.88 14.63 -40.92
N HIS A 1071 -65.60 15.83 -41.43
CA HIS A 1071 -66.39 16.49 -42.46
C HIS A 1071 -65.51 16.85 -43.66
N ILE A 1072 -65.76 16.18 -44.78
CA ILE A 1072 -65.00 16.29 -46.03
C ILE A 1072 -65.88 17.02 -47.05
N GLN A 1073 -65.79 18.36 -47.03
CA GLN A 1073 -66.59 19.26 -47.87
C GLN A 1073 -66.42 18.98 -49.39
N ASN A 1074 -65.19 18.70 -49.82
CA ASN A 1074 -64.82 18.40 -51.21
C ASN A 1074 -64.18 17.00 -51.29
N PRO A 1075 -64.98 15.92 -51.26
CA PRO A 1075 -64.45 14.56 -51.20
C PRO A 1075 -63.90 14.12 -52.56
N VAL A 1076 -62.72 13.50 -52.57
CA VAL A 1076 -62.14 12.88 -53.77
C VAL A 1076 -62.82 11.52 -53.97
N CYS A 1077 -63.95 11.54 -54.68
CA CYS A 1077 -64.71 10.34 -54.97
C CYS A 1077 -63.89 9.38 -55.84
N ARG A 1078 -63.57 8.21 -55.28
CA ARG A 1078 -63.10 7.06 -56.06
C ARG A 1078 -64.24 6.63 -57.02
N PRO A 1079 -63.94 6.05 -58.20
CA PRO A 1079 -64.96 5.48 -59.06
C PRO A 1079 -65.55 4.23 -58.40
N LYS A 1080 -66.53 4.42 -57.50
CA LYS A 1080 -67.29 3.34 -56.88
C LYS A 1080 -68.16 2.63 -57.92
N GLU A 1081 -68.43 1.36 -57.69
CA GLU A 1081 -69.52 0.66 -58.36
C GLU A 1081 -70.88 1.19 -57.90
N PHE A 1082 -71.94 0.86 -58.64
CA PHE A 1082 -73.26 1.43 -58.45
C PHE A 1082 -73.93 0.97 -57.14
N ILE A 1083 -74.60 1.86 -56.43
CA ILE A 1083 -75.65 1.47 -55.48
C ILE A 1083 -76.86 1.00 -56.29
N PHE A 1084 -76.91 -0.31 -56.52
CA PHE A 1084 -77.98 -1.02 -57.21
C PHE A 1084 -79.28 -0.95 -56.42
N ASN A 1085 -80.26 -0.18 -56.89
CA ASN A 1085 -81.47 0.09 -56.11
C ASN A 1085 -82.55 -1.02 -56.22
N ASN A 1086 -82.25 -2.19 -55.64
CA ASN A 1086 -83.26 -3.19 -55.29
C ASN A 1086 -84.00 -2.73 -54.03
N PHE A 1087 -85.07 -1.95 -54.21
CA PHE A 1087 -85.86 -1.34 -53.14
C PHE A 1087 -86.57 -2.39 -52.27
N LEU A 1088 -86.46 -2.30 -50.94
CA LEU A 1088 -87.01 -3.28 -49.99
C LEU A 1088 -88.08 -2.72 -49.03
N GLY A 1089 -88.43 -1.44 -49.13
CA GLY A 1089 -89.32 -0.76 -48.17
C GLY A 1089 -90.19 0.35 -48.78
N ASP A 1090 -90.60 1.32 -47.97
CA ASP A 1090 -91.51 2.41 -48.38
C ASP A 1090 -90.76 3.53 -49.12
N ASN A 1091 -91.32 4.04 -50.22
CA ASN A 1091 -90.73 4.93 -51.24
C ASN A 1091 -90.10 6.28 -50.76
N ASN A 1092 -89.11 6.24 -49.86
CA ASN A 1092 -88.46 7.40 -49.25
C ASN A 1092 -86.93 7.30 -49.34
N TRP A 1093 -86.27 8.33 -49.86
CA TRP A 1093 -84.81 8.41 -49.96
C TRP A 1093 -84.12 8.39 -48.60
N THR A 1094 -84.69 9.06 -47.59
CA THR A 1094 -84.01 9.40 -46.32
C THR A 1094 -84.04 8.28 -45.26
N LYS A 1095 -84.28 7.04 -45.71
CA LYS A 1095 -84.35 5.84 -44.87
C LYS A 1095 -83.31 4.84 -45.33
N HIS A 1096 -82.29 4.58 -44.51
CA HIS A 1096 -81.19 3.69 -44.83
C HIS A 1096 -81.64 2.25 -45.14
N GLN A 1097 -82.77 1.79 -44.57
CA GLN A 1097 -83.33 0.45 -44.78
C GLN A 1097 -83.83 0.20 -46.21
N ASN A 1098 -84.13 1.25 -46.96
CA ASN A 1098 -84.69 1.14 -48.31
C ASN A 1098 -83.63 0.82 -49.37
N TRP A 1099 -82.36 1.09 -49.06
CA TRP A 1099 -81.24 0.91 -49.97
C TRP A 1099 -80.64 -0.49 -49.82
N SER A 1100 -80.26 -1.11 -50.93
CA SER A 1100 -79.73 -2.47 -50.95
C SER A 1100 -78.48 -2.66 -50.10
N THR A 1101 -77.64 -1.63 -50.00
CA THR A 1101 -76.44 -1.51 -49.15
C THR A 1101 -76.75 -1.42 -47.66
N GLY A 1102 -78.00 -1.16 -47.26
CA GLY A 1102 -78.39 -0.77 -45.90
C GLY A 1102 -77.98 0.66 -45.51
N ARG A 1103 -77.55 1.47 -46.49
CA ARG A 1103 -76.97 2.81 -46.33
C ARG A 1103 -77.51 3.74 -47.40
N GLN A 1104 -77.88 4.96 -46.99
CA GLN A 1104 -78.30 5.99 -47.94
C GLN A 1104 -77.10 6.49 -48.77
N PRO A 1105 -77.27 6.77 -50.08
CA PRO A 1105 -76.22 7.33 -50.93
C PRO A 1105 -75.57 8.61 -50.37
N ASP A 1106 -74.24 8.65 -50.46
CA ASP A 1106 -73.38 9.79 -50.15
C ASP A 1106 -73.02 10.61 -51.43
N TYR A 1107 -72.22 11.67 -51.26
CA TYR A 1107 -71.79 12.58 -52.34
C TYR A 1107 -70.92 11.93 -53.44
N CYS A 1108 -70.43 10.72 -53.20
CA CYS A 1108 -69.58 9.91 -54.06
C CYS A 1108 -70.28 8.64 -54.59
N ASP A 1109 -71.48 8.30 -54.11
CA ASP A 1109 -72.22 7.12 -54.54
C ASP A 1109 -73.00 7.38 -55.85
N LYS A 1110 -72.87 6.47 -56.83
CA LYS A 1110 -73.72 6.48 -58.03
C LYS A 1110 -74.95 5.61 -57.79
N VAL A 1111 -76.15 6.19 -57.91
CA VAL A 1111 -77.41 5.47 -57.71
C VAL A 1111 -77.88 4.89 -59.04
N LEU A 1112 -78.07 3.58 -59.15
CA LEU A 1112 -78.64 2.94 -60.35
C LEU A 1112 -80.08 2.49 -60.07
N MET A 1113 -81.04 3.03 -60.83
CA MET A 1113 -82.45 2.71 -60.66
C MET A 1113 -82.84 1.45 -61.45
N LEU A 1114 -83.11 0.36 -60.73
CA LEU A 1114 -83.42 -0.97 -61.31
C LEU A 1114 -84.92 -1.26 -61.52
N ASN A 1115 -85.81 -0.30 -61.23
CA ASN A 1115 -87.26 -0.50 -61.34
C ASN A 1115 -87.92 0.72 -62.01
N SER A 1116 -88.52 0.49 -63.19
CA SER A 1116 -89.20 1.50 -64.01
C SER A 1116 -90.47 2.09 -63.38
N ASN A 1117 -91.13 1.40 -62.45
CA ASN A 1117 -92.40 1.86 -61.86
C ASN A 1117 -92.23 2.54 -60.49
N LEU A 1118 -91.00 2.90 -60.09
CA LEU A 1118 -90.73 3.46 -58.77
C LEU A 1118 -90.87 4.99 -58.74
N LYS A 1119 -91.72 5.49 -57.84
CA LYS A 1119 -91.74 6.90 -57.41
C LYS A 1119 -90.96 7.04 -56.10
N LEU A 1120 -89.72 7.53 -56.14
CA LEU A 1120 -88.90 7.77 -54.95
C LEU A 1120 -89.13 9.17 -54.40
N THR A 1121 -89.55 9.28 -53.13
CA THR A 1121 -89.91 10.56 -52.51
C THR A 1121 -88.78 11.08 -51.61
N VAL A 1122 -88.57 12.40 -51.60
CA VAL A 1122 -87.63 13.10 -50.72
C VAL A 1122 -88.42 14.05 -49.82
N PRO A 1123 -88.53 13.80 -48.50
CA PRO A 1123 -89.35 14.61 -47.61
C PRO A 1123 -88.84 16.04 -47.43
N ALA A 1124 -89.77 16.99 -47.26
CA ALA A 1124 -89.45 18.39 -46.99
C ALA A 1124 -88.51 18.57 -45.78
N GLY A 1125 -87.54 19.48 -45.91
CA GLY A 1125 -86.55 19.78 -44.86
C GLY A 1125 -85.38 18.80 -44.75
N TYR A 1126 -85.23 17.85 -45.68
CA TYR A 1126 -84.07 16.95 -45.76
C TYR A 1126 -83.14 17.27 -46.93
N LYS A 1127 -81.85 16.96 -46.77
CA LYS A 1127 -80.87 16.96 -47.86
C LYS A 1127 -80.62 15.55 -48.36
N ILE A 1128 -80.58 15.38 -49.68
CA ILE A 1128 -80.10 14.16 -50.36
C ILE A 1128 -78.77 14.43 -51.06
N LYS A 1129 -77.97 13.37 -51.20
CA LYS A 1129 -76.67 13.38 -51.87
C LYS A 1129 -76.60 12.14 -52.76
N ALA A 1130 -75.98 12.31 -53.93
CA ALA A 1130 -75.52 11.24 -54.82
C ALA A 1130 -74.42 11.87 -55.69
N ASN A 1131 -73.48 11.10 -56.22
CA ASN A 1131 -72.56 11.64 -57.23
C ASN A 1131 -73.29 11.91 -58.55
N SER A 1132 -74.13 10.95 -58.96
CA SER A 1132 -75.06 11.00 -60.08
C SER A 1132 -76.19 9.97 -59.86
N ILE A 1133 -77.33 10.14 -60.53
CA ILE A 1133 -78.41 9.15 -60.58
C ILE A 1133 -78.50 8.63 -62.01
N ASP A 1134 -78.29 7.32 -62.19
CA ASP A 1134 -78.36 6.66 -63.49
C ASP A 1134 -79.73 6.00 -63.68
N THR A 1135 -80.45 6.46 -64.71
CA THR A 1135 -81.76 5.95 -65.15
C THR A 1135 -81.68 5.19 -66.47
N ASN A 1136 -80.50 5.07 -67.09
CA ASN A 1136 -80.35 4.55 -68.46
C ASN A 1136 -80.66 3.05 -68.60
N ALA A 1137 -80.77 2.32 -67.49
CA ALA A 1137 -81.18 0.92 -67.48
C ALA A 1137 -82.62 0.70 -68.00
N PHE A 1138 -83.52 1.69 -67.86
CA PHE A 1138 -84.92 1.59 -68.31
C PHE A 1138 -85.43 2.93 -68.86
N PRO A 1139 -85.77 3.05 -70.16
CA PRO A 1139 -86.10 4.34 -70.78
C PRO A 1139 -87.48 4.94 -70.40
N PHE A 1140 -88.22 4.35 -69.46
CA PHE A 1140 -89.56 4.81 -69.07
C PHE A 1140 -89.82 4.65 -67.55
N GLY A 1141 -90.39 5.69 -66.93
CA GLY A 1141 -91.26 5.56 -65.75
C GLY A 1141 -90.73 6.02 -64.38
N PHE A 1142 -89.43 6.12 -64.15
CA PHE A 1142 -88.90 6.54 -62.84
C PHE A 1142 -89.27 7.99 -62.49
N VAL A 1143 -89.69 8.23 -61.23
CA VAL A 1143 -90.01 9.57 -60.71
C VAL A 1143 -89.25 9.83 -59.41
N LEU A 1144 -88.43 10.88 -59.37
CA LEU A 1144 -87.87 11.43 -58.14
C LEU A 1144 -88.71 12.63 -57.68
N ASP A 1145 -89.53 12.43 -56.65
CA ASP A 1145 -90.42 13.46 -56.09
C ASP A 1145 -89.73 14.20 -54.95
N ILE A 1146 -89.15 15.36 -55.27
CA ILE A 1146 -88.47 16.24 -54.32
C ILE A 1146 -89.49 17.22 -53.74
N GLN A 1147 -89.91 17.00 -52.50
CA GLN A 1147 -90.90 17.86 -51.86
C GLN A 1147 -90.35 19.27 -51.61
N ASN A 1148 -91.22 20.27 -51.67
CA ASN A 1148 -90.86 21.67 -51.43
C ASN A 1148 -90.15 21.85 -50.07
N GLY A 1149 -88.97 22.48 -50.08
CA GLY A 1149 -88.11 22.64 -48.91
C GLY A 1149 -87.13 21.48 -48.65
N ALA A 1150 -87.09 20.45 -49.48
CA ALA A 1150 -85.96 19.52 -49.54
C ALA A 1150 -84.81 20.10 -50.40
N VAL A 1151 -83.59 19.57 -50.23
CA VAL A 1151 -82.40 19.95 -51.00
C VAL A 1151 -81.79 18.72 -51.67
N ALA A 1152 -81.48 18.81 -52.96
CA ALA A 1152 -80.70 17.81 -53.67
C ALA A 1152 -79.31 18.36 -54.03
N ASP A 1153 -78.28 17.53 -53.84
CA ASP A 1153 -76.88 17.91 -54.01
C ASP A 1153 -76.15 16.84 -54.82
N PHE A 1154 -75.88 17.18 -56.08
CA PHE A 1154 -75.29 16.30 -57.09
C PHE A 1154 -74.09 17.02 -57.73
N PRO A 1155 -72.83 16.65 -57.40
CA PRO A 1155 -71.65 17.36 -57.90
C PRO A 1155 -71.43 17.18 -59.41
N ASN A 1156 -71.86 16.04 -59.96
CA ASN A 1156 -71.73 15.72 -61.38
C ASN A 1156 -73.12 15.68 -62.04
N ASN A 1157 -73.75 16.85 -62.24
CA ASN A 1157 -74.95 16.95 -63.07
C ASN A 1157 -74.62 16.70 -64.55
N ARG A 1158 -74.73 15.44 -64.96
CA ARG A 1158 -74.86 14.95 -66.34
C ARG A 1158 -75.82 13.76 -66.37
#